data_AF-G5IEK6-F1
#
_entry.id   AF-G5IEK6-F1
#
_cell.length_a   1.000
_cell.length_b   1.000
_cell.length_c   1.000
_cell.angle_alpha   90.00
_cell.angle_beta   90.00
_cell.angle_gamma   90.00
#
_symmetry.space_group_name_H-M   'P 1'
#
loop_
_entity.id
_entity.type
_entity.pdbx_description
1 polymer ?
#
loop_
_entity_poly.entity_id
_entity_poly.type
_entity_poly.pdbx_seq_one_letter_code
_entity_poly.pdbx_strand_id
1 'polypeptide(L)'
;MKITELLKPESIALGISASSKEDAINQLVALMEKGGRLNDKAGYKEGILAREALGSTAVGEGIAIPHAKVAAVKEPGLAAAVVPEGVDYEAFDGSLANLIFMIAAPEGEADTHLEALSRLSTLLMVPGFKDSLIAAKSKEEFLTIIDKAEKERFGETEEAKAGNADGAASAAGGKTAGNAGGASKTGNAAAADSKNTSTGSSAAGYRVLAVTACPTGIAHTFMAAENLENMGKKLGIPVKAETNGSGGAQNVLTKEEIASADAIIIAADKNVEMARFDGKPVIMTSVSEGIHKGEELVQKAVSGTVPIYHHAGGSDGGEVSGSNDSVGRTIYKHLMNGVSHMLPFVIGGGILIALAFLFDDYAINPANFGKNTPLAAYLKTIGEQAFGMMLPVLAGYIAMSIADRPGLAVGFVGGLVAKMGCTFANPAGGDVNAGFLGALFAGFVGGYIIVLLRKCFSKLPKSLEGIKPVLLYPVLGIFLVGVATTFINPYVGMINDALSGALNSMGGTSRVVLGMVVAGMMSVDMGGPVNKAAYVFGTAQLAEGNFEVMAAVMAGGMVPPIAIALCTTFFKNRFSEKDRQSGLVNYIMGLSFISEGAIPFAAADPLRVIPSCVIGSAVAGGLSMFFNCTLRAPHGGIFVLPTIGNPFAYLAAVLVGSAVGCVILAMLKKPYQA
;
A
#
# COMPACT_ATOMS: atom_id res chain seq x y z
N MET A 1 -20.92 17.24 4.75
CA MET A 1 -20.82 18.34 3.75
C MET A 1 -21.30 17.87 2.39
N LYS A 2 -22.24 18.56 1.73
CA LYS A 2 -22.72 18.19 0.38
C LYS A 2 -21.94 18.91 -0.73
N ILE A 3 -21.74 18.27 -1.88
CA ILE A 3 -21.13 18.92 -3.06
C ILE A 3 -22.00 20.10 -3.53
N THR A 4 -23.31 19.97 -3.43
CA THR A 4 -24.28 21.04 -3.76
C THR A 4 -24.23 22.24 -2.80
N GLU A 5 -23.64 22.11 -1.61
CA GLU A 5 -23.37 23.25 -0.71
C GLU A 5 -22.16 24.08 -1.17
N LEU A 6 -21.22 23.45 -1.87
CA LEU A 6 -20.01 24.08 -2.38
C LEU A 6 -20.15 24.60 -3.81
N LEU A 7 -21.00 23.97 -4.63
CA LEU A 7 -21.19 24.27 -6.05
C LEU A 7 -22.48 25.07 -6.29
N LYS A 8 -22.34 26.38 -6.56
CA LYS A 8 -23.48 27.24 -6.87
C LYS A 8 -23.83 27.21 -8.37
N PRO A 9 -25.09 27.46 -8.76
CA PRO A 9 -25.48 27.58 -10.18
C PRO A 9 -24.62 28.59 -10.96
N GLU A 10 -24.21 29.70 -10.33
CA GLU A 10 -23.37 30.73 -10.95
C GLU A 10 -21.95 30.23 -11.29
N SER A 11 -21.51 29.17 -10.60
CA SER A 11 -20.20 28.54 -10.77
C SER A 11 -20.20 27.32 -11.70
N ILE A 12 -21.32 27.07 -12.40
CA ILE A 12 -21.46 26.01 -13.40
C ILE A 12 -21.50 26.63 -14.80
N ALA A 13 -20.78 26.05 -15.76
CA ALA A 13 -20.94 26.33 -17.17
C ALA A 13 -21.08 25.03 -17.98
N LEU A 14 -22.10 24.97 -18.83
CA LEU A 14 -22.36 23.82 -19.70
C LEU A 14 -22.06 24.22 -21.14
N GLY A 15 -21.36 23.35 -21.87
CA GLY A 15 -21.10 23.56 -23.30
C GLY A 15 -20.08 24.65 -23.62
N ILE A 16 -19.08 24.87 -22.75
CA ILE A 16 -18.02 25.85 -23.05
C ILE A 16 -17.02 25.28 -24.05
N SER A 17 -16.29 26.18 -24.73
CA SER A 17 -15.10 25.81 -25.50
C SER A 17 -13.86 26.37 -24.82
N ALA A 18 -12.80 25.58 -24.77
CA ALA A 18 -11.52 26.00 -24.25
C ALA A 18 -10.43 25.58 -25.24
N SER A 19 -9.67 26.56 -25.72
CA SER A 19 -8.63 26.37 -26.73
C SER A 19 -7.33 25.79 -26.15
N SER A 20 -7.15 25.89 -24.83
CA SER A 20 -6.00 25.37 -24.10
C SER A 20 -6.34 25.12 -22.63
N LYS A 21 -5.45 24.39 -21.94
CA LYS A 21 -5.49 24.21 -20.49
C LYS A 21 -5.58 25.54 -19.73
N GLU A 22 -4.80 26.54 -20.13
CA GLU A 22 -4.82 27.86 -19.48
C GLU A 22 -6.15 28.60 -19.70
N ASP A 23 -6.72 28.50 -20.90
CA ASP A 23 -8.05 29.06 -21.21
C ASP A 23 -9.14 28.40 -20.34
N ALA A 24 -9.11 27.07 -20.21
CA ALA A 24 -10.02 26.36 -19.30
C ALA A 24 -9.86 26.82 -17.84
N ILE A 25 -8.63 27.00 -17.36
CA ILE A 25 -8.34 27.51 -16.01
C ILE A 25 -8.91 28.93 -15.85
N ASN A 26 -8.70 29.82 -16.82
CA ASN A 26 -9.20 31.19 -16.77
C ASN A 26 -10.73 31.24 -16.66
N GLN A 27 -11.42 30.41 -17.43
CA GLN A 27 -12.88 30.32 -17.41
C GLN A 27 -13.39 29.76 -16.08
N LEU A 28 -12.75 28.72 -15.52
CA LEU A 28 -13.11 28.16 -14.22
C LEU A 28 -12.85 29.12 -13.05
N VAL A 29 -11.74 29.87 -13.08
CA VAL A 29 -11.46 30.92 -12.09
C VAL A 29 -12.53 32.01 -12.15
N ALA A 30 -12.99 32.39 -13.35
CA ALA A 30 -14.10 33.34 -13.49
C ALA A 30 -15.43 32.79 -12.96
N LEU A 31 -15.69 31.48 -13.10
CA LEU A 31 -16.87 30.82 -12.51
C LEU A 31 -16.79 30.77 -10.97
N MET A 32 -15.60 30.53 -10.43
CA MET A 32 -15.38 30.55 -8.98
C MET A 32 -15.58 31.95 -8.39
N GLU A 33 -15.13 32.99 -9.08
CA GLU A 33 -15.38 34.39 -8.73
C GLU A 33 -16.88 34.73 -8.76
N LYS A 34 -17.61 34.32 -9.83
CA LYS A 34 -19.07 34.51 -9.92
C LYS A 34 -19.82 33.82 -8.78
N GLY A 35 -19.30 32.71 -8.25
CA GLY A 35 -19.83 32.04 -7.06
C GLY A 35 -19.62 32.81 -5.75
N GLY A 36 -18.79 33.86 -5.76
CA GLY A 36 -18.49 34.70 -4.60
C GLY A 36 -17.60 34.04 -3.55
N ARG A 37 -16.78 33.06 -3.96
CA ARG A 37 -15.92 32.25 -3.06
C ARG A 37 -14.49 32.78 -2.91
N LEU A 38 -14.12 33.79 -3.70
CA LEU A 38 -12.77 34.36 -3.75
C LEU A 38 -12.74 35.76 -3.14
N ASN A 39 -11.69 36.07 -2.40
CA ASN A 39 -11.35 37.45 -2.00
C ASN A 39 -10.35 38.08 -2.98
N ASP A 40 -9.53 37.26 -3.64
CA ASP A 40 -8.59 37.69 -4.68
C ASP A 40 -8.60 36.70 -5.84
N LYS A 41 -9.12 37.14 -6.99
CA LYS A 41 -9.16 36.32 -8.20
C LYS A 41 -7.77 36.03 -8.76
N ALA A 42 -6.88 37.02 -8.73
CA ALA A 42 -5.56 36.91 -9.34
C ALA A 42 -4.68 35.95 -8.54
N GLY A 43 -4.66 36.11 -7.21
CA GLY A 43 -3.95 35.20 -6.31
C GLY A 43 -4.48 33.75 -6.38
N TYR A 44 -5.78 33.56 -6.58
CA TYR A 44 -6.34 32.21 -6.77
C TYR A 44 -5.90 31.58 -8.10
N LYS A 45 -5.91 32.35 -9.20
CA LYS A 45 -5.37 31.88 -10.49
C LYS A 45 -3.90 31.47 -10.37
N GLU A 46 -3.09 32.30 -9.72
CA GLU A 46 -1.68 32.01 -9.49
C GLU A 46 -1.48 30.71 -8.70
N GLY A 47 -2.27 30.51 -7.63
CA GLY A 47 -2.25 29.28 -6.85
C GLY A 47 -2.58 28.02 -7.66
N ILE A 48 -3.59 28.10 -8.54
CA ILE A 48 -3.93 27.00 -9.45
C ILE A 48 -2.80 26.72 -10.42
N LEU A 49 -2.22 27.74 -11.05
CA LEU A 49 -1.12 27.56 -11.99
C LEU A 49 0.13 26.99 -11.31
N ALA A 50 0.44 27.43 -10.09
CA ALA A 50 1.53 26.87 -9.29
C ALA A 50 1.29 25.38 -8.97
N ARG A 51 0.03 25.00 -8.68
CA ARG A 51 -0.33 23.59 -8.48
C ARG A 51 -0.18 22.76 -9.76
N GLU A 52 -0.64 23.28 -10.90
CA GLU A 52 -0.50 22.59 -12.19
C GLU A 52 0.95 22.42 -12.61
N ALA A 53 1.84 23.36 -12.26
CA ALA A 53 3.26 23.27 -12.55
C ALA A 53 3.96 22.09 -11.84
N LEU A 54 3.39 21.57 -10.74
CA LEU A 54 3.88 20.35 -10.07
C LEU A 54 3.50 19.07 -10.81
N GLY A 55 2.55 19.15 -11.76
CA GLY A 55 2.02 18.03 -12.51
C GLY A 55 0.52 18.19 -12.74
N SER A 56 0.04 17.68 -13.89
CA SER A 56 -1.35 17.80 -14.31
C SER A 56 -2.34 17.28 -13.26
N THR A 57 -3.45 17.99 -13.07
CA THR A 57 -4.59 17.52 -12.26
C THR A 57 -5.66 16.81 -13.08
N ALA A 58 -5.37 16.46 -14.32
CA ALA A 58 -6.19 15.52 -15.08
C ALA A 58 -6.14 14.13 -14.44
N VAL A 59 -7.31 13.58 -14.12
CA VAL A 59 -7.45 12.27 -13.46
C VAL A 59 -7.67 11.13 -14.45
N GLY A 60 -7.67 11.43 -15.75
CA GLY A 60 -7.97 10.48 -16.82
C GLY A 60 -9.48 10.37 -17.09
N GLU A 61 -9.81 9.54 -18.08
CA GLU A 61 -11.17 9.29 -18.57
C GLU A 61 -11.95 10.58 -18.84
N GLY A 62 -11.28 11.60 -19.38
CA GLY A 62 -11.86 12.90 -19.73
C GLY A 62 -12.33 13.76 -18.56
N ILE A 63 -11.71 13.62 -17.38
CA ILE A 63 -11.97 14.45 -16.20
C ILE A 63 -10.68 15.19 -15.75
N ALA A 64 -10.83 16.45 -15.34
CA ALA A 64 -9.79 17.19 -14.64
C ALA A 64 -10.30 17.82 -13.34
N ILE A 65 -9.47 17.83 -12.30
CA ILE A 65 -9.83 18.38 -10.97
C ILE A 65 -8.78 19.39 -10.46
N PRO A 66 -8.68 20.59 -11.07
CA PRO A 66 -7.72 21.61 -10.65
C PRO A 66 -8.08 22.13 -9.26
N HIS A 67 -7.10 22.32 -8.40
CA HIS A 67 -7.38 22.71 -7.02
C HIS A 67 -6.25 23.52 -6.40
N ALA A 68 -6.61 24.47 -5.53
CA ALA A 68 -5.63 25.25 -4.79
C ALA A 68 -6.11 25.57 -3.38
N LYS A 69 -5.18 25.51 -2.43
CA LYS A 69 -5.35 25.97 -1.06
C LYS A 69 -4.51 27.23 -0.88
N VAL A 70 -5.15 28.40 -0.87
CA VAL A 70 -4.48 29.71 -0.85
C VAL A 70 -5.30 30.75 -0.09
N ALA A 71 -4.64 31.72 0.53
CA ALA A 71 -5.28 32.84 1.25
C ALA A 71 -6.26 33.67 0.40
N ALA A 72 -6.15 33.57 -0.94
CA ALA A 72 -7.01 34.25 -1.90
C ALA A 72 -8.47 33.73 -1.90
N VAL A 73 -8.74 32.59 -1.25
CA VAL A 73 -10.08 31.99 -1.13
C VAL A 73 -10.75 32.48 0.15
N LYS A 74 -12.01 32.92 0.04
CA LYS A 74 -12.84 33.40 1.15
C LYS A 74 -13.47 32.26 1.95
N GLU A 75 -14.06 31.31 1.23
CA GLU A 75 -14.79 30.15 1.75
C GLU A 75 -14.60 28.98 0.78
N PRO A 76 -14.64 27.72 1.25
CA PRO A 76 -14.56 26.55 0.39
C PRO A 76 -15.59 26.62 -0.75
N GLY A 77 -15.19 26.25 -1.97
CA GLY A 77 -16.04 26.38 -3.15
C GLY A 77 -15.66 25.46 -4.30
N LEU A 78 -16.65 25.18 -5.14
CA LEU A 78 -16.50 24.42 -6.37
C LEU A 78 -16.96 25.24 -7.59
N ALA A 79 -16.26 25.06 -8.70
CA ALA A 79 -16.71 25.45 -10.03
C ALA A 79 -16.70 24.24 -10.95
N ALA A 80 -17.65 24.15 -11.87
CA ALA A 80 -17.77 23.03 -12.79
C ALA A 80 -17.94 23.52 -14.24
N ALA A 81 -17.28 22.84 -15.17
CA ALA A 81 -17.39 23.12 -16.59
C ALA A 81 -17.54 21.84 -17.42
N VAL A 82 -18.48 21.84 -18.36
CA VAL A 82 -18.58 20.82 -19.41
C VAL A 82 -18.01 21.40 -20.71
N VAL A 83 -17.02 20.72 -21.28
CA VAL A 83 -16.31 21.08 -22.52
C VAL A 83 -16.60 19.97 -23.56
N PRO A 84 -17.62 20.11 -24.43
CA PRO A 84 -18.06 19.02 -25.30
C PRO A 84 -16.97 18.45 -26.21
N GLU A 85 -16.17 19.32 -26.83
CA GLU A 85 -15.04 18.93 -27.70
C GLU A 85 -13.83 18.40 -26.91
N GLY A 86 -13.84 18.56 -25.59
CA GLY A 86 -12.72 18.28 -24.72
C GLY A 86 -11.63 19.35 -24.80
N VAL A 87 -10.82 19.46 -23.76
CA VAL A 87 -9.59 20.27 -23.76
C VAL A 87 -8.42 19.40 -23.38
N ASP A 88 -7.29 19.57 -24.06
CA ASP A 88 -6.06 18.89 -23.65
C ASP A 88 -5.61 19.44 -22.31
N TYR A 89 -5.79 18.62 -21.28
CA TYR A 89 -5.40 18.92 -19.90
C TYR A 89 -4.16 18.11 -19.51
N GLU A 90 -3.46 17.49 -20.46
CA GLU A 90 -2.27 16.66 -20.25
C GLU A 90 -2.57 15.43 -19.38
N ALA A 91 -3.69 14.75 -19.65
CA ALA A 91 -4.06 13.52 -18.95
C ALA A 91 -3.07 12.38 -19.20
N PHE A 92 -2.77 11.59 -18.18
CA PHE A 92 -1.81 10.48 -18.30
C PHE A 92 -2.26 9.37 -19.26
N ASP A 93 -3.57 9.26 -19.50
CA ASP A 93 -4.18 8.31 -20.44
C ASP A 93 -4.38 8.90 -21.86
N GLY A 94 -4.01 10.18 -22.06
CA GLY A 94 -4.17 10.90 -23.32
C GLY A 94 -5.60 11.35 -23.63
N SER A 95 -6.54 11.20 -22.69
CA SER A 95 -7.92 11.66 -22.88
C SER A 95 -8.03 13.19 -22.79
N LEU A 96 -8.89 13.79 -23.61
CA LEU A 96 -9.25 15.20 -23.48
C LEU A 96 -10.25 15.38 -22.34
N ALA A 97 -10.08 16.41 -21.51
CA ALA A 97 -10.98 16.69 -20.41
C ALA A 97 -12.30 17.30 -20.91
N ASN A 98 -13.39 16.55 -20.83
CA ASN A 98 -14.74 17.02 -21.18
C ASN A 98 -15.52 17.53 -19.95
N LEU A 99 -15.08 17.18 -18.75
CA LEU A 99 -15.69 17.58 -17.50
C LEU A 99 -14.61 18.04 -16.52
N ILE A 100 -14.70 19.28 -16.05
CA ILE A 100 -13.70 19.87 -15.19
C ILE A 100 -14.35 20.40 -13.92
N PHE A 101 -13.81 20.01 -12.76
CA PHE A 101 -14.23 20.52 -11.46
C PHE A 101 -13.07 21.24 -10.77
N MET A 102 -13.19 22.53 -10.56
CA MET A 102 -12.17 23.32 -9.87
C MET A 102 -12.53 23.48 -8.38
N ILE A 103 -11.58 23.20 -7.48
CA ILE A 103 -11.76 23.27 -6.01
C ILE A 103 -10.96 24.44 -5.42
N ALA A 104 -11.67 25.35 -4.74
CA ALA A 104 -11.09 26.45 -3.98
C ALA A 104 -11.16 26.15 -2.48
N ALA A 105 -10.04 26.28 -1.76
CA ALA A 105 -10.01 26.17 -0.31
C ALA A 105 -9.17 27.27 0.37
N PRO A 106 -9.63 27.82 1.52
CA PRO A 106 -8.89 28.83 2.27
C PRO A 106 -7.67 28.24 3.00
N GLU A 107 -6.68 29.08 3.28
CA GLU A 107 -5.58 28.74 4.19
C GLU A 107 -6.08 28.62 5.65
N GLY A 108 -5.50 27.70 6.42
CA GLY A 108 -5.84 27.51 7.84
C GLY A 108 -6.97 26.52 8.15
N GLU A 109 -7.87 26.22 7.21
CA GLU A 109 -8.82 25.10 7.37
C GLU A 109 -8.16 23.79 6.92
N ALA A 110 -7.85 22.92 7.86
CA ALA A 110 -7.43 21.56 7.56
C ALA A 110 -8.67 20.76 7.13
N ASP A 111 -8.56 20.08 5.98
CA ASP A 111 -9.43 18.97 5.55
C ASP A 111 -10.62 19.26 4.63
N THR A 112 -11.17 20.48 4.52
CA THR A 112 -12.34 20.76 3.64
C THR A 112 -12.05 20.52 2.15
N HIS A 113 -10.85 20.86 1.68
CA HIS A 113 -10.39 20.54 0.31
C HIS A 113 -10.32 19.03 0.03
N LEU A 114 -9.76 18.27 0.98
CA LEU A 114 -9.55 16.83 0.81
C LEU A 114 -10.87 16.07 0.92
N GLU A 115 -11.80 16.54 1.76
CA GLU A 115 -13.15 16.01 1.85
C GLU A 115 -13.92 16.26 0.54
N ALA A 116 -13.90 17.49 0.02
CA ALA A 116 -14.53 17.83 -1.27
C ALA A 116 -13.95 17.00 -2.42
N LEU A 117 -12.62 16.87 -2.48
CA LEU A 117 -11.93 16.05 -3.48
C LEU A 117 -12.34 14.58 -3.36
N SER A 118 -12.25 14.00 -2.16
CA SER A 118 -12.60 12.58 -1.91
C SER A 118 -14.06 12.30 -2.28
N ARG A 119 -14.97 13.19 -1.92
CA ARG A 119 -16.41 13.04 -2.16
C ARG A 119 -16.73 13.17 -3.65
N LEU A 120 -16.18 14.17 -4.32
CA LEU A 120 -16.33 14.37 -5.76
C LEU A 120 -15.71 13.21 -6.56
N SER A 121 -14.50 12.78 -6.24
CA SER A 121 -13.85 11.62 -6.87
C SER A 121 -14.68 10.34 -6.69
N THR A 122 -15.29 10.15 -5.51
CA THR A 122 -16.18 9.00 -5.26
C THR A 122 -17.41 9.02 -6.15
N LEU A 123 -18.01 10.19 -6.38
CA LEU A 123 -19.16 10.34 -7.28
C LEU A 123 -18.76 10.13 -8.75
N LEU A 124 -17.60 10.63 -9.15
CA LEU A 124 -17.08 10.49 -10.51
C LEU A 124 -16.75 9.03 -10.90
N MET A 125 -16.52 8.15 -9.92
CA MET A 125 -16.36 6.71 -10.13
C MET A 125 -17.68 5.96 -10.35
N VAL A 126 -18.84 6.62 -10.16
CA VAL A 126 -20.15 5.98 -10.38
C VAL A 126 -20.39 5.82 -11.88
N PRO A 127 -20.66 4.59 -12.38
CA PRO A 127 -20.91 4.35 -13.79
C PRO A 127 -22.03 5.22 -14.35
N GLY A 128 -21.78 5.88 -15.49
CA GLY A 128 -22.76 6.74 -16.16
C GLY A 128 -23.00 8.10 -15.49
N PHE A 129 -22.41 8.38 -14.31
CA PHE A 129 -22.56 9.68 -13.65
C PHE A 129 -21.92 10.80 -14.45
N LYS A 130 -20.66 10.61 -14.88
CA LYS A 130 -19.95 11.54 -15.77
C LYS A 130 -20.75 11.82 -17.05
N ASP A 131 -21.21 10.78 -17.72
CA ASP A 131 -21.97 10.91 -18.97
C ASP A 131 -23.29 11.66 -18.75
N SER A 132 -23.95 11.44 -17.61
CA SER A 132 -25.16 12.17 -17.22
C SER A 132 -24.86 13.66 -17.00
N LEU A 133 -23.75 14.00 -16.33
CA LEU A 133 -23.33 15.39 -16.14
C LEU A 133 -22.98 16.09 -17.46
N ILE A 134 -22.31 15.39 -18.38
CA ILE A 134 -22.00 15.92 -19.72
C ILE A 134 -23.28 16.11 -20.55
N ALA A 135 -24.26 15.22 -20.40
CA ALA A 135 -25.53 15.28 -21.11
C ALA A 135 -26.55 16.27 -20.51
N ALA A 136 -26.25 16.86 -19.34
CA ALA A 136 -27.15 17.79 -18.67
C ALA A 136 -27.46 19.01 -19.54
N LYS A 137 -28.74 19.36 -19.66
CA LYS A 137 -29.23 20.45 -20.52
C LYS A 137 -29.35 21.78 -19.78
N SER A 138 -29.36 21.75 -18.46
CA SER A 138 -29.41 22.94 -17.62
C SER A 138 -28.57 22.79 -16.35
N LYS A 139 -28.24 23.92 -15.71
CA LYS A 139 -27.45 23.94 -14.47
C LYS A 139 -28.21 23.29 -13.32
N GLU A 140 -29.53 23.43 -13.32
CA GLU A 140 -30.44 22.82 -12.35
C GLU A 140 -30.48 21.29 -12.53
N GLU A 141 -30.51 20.81 -13.78
CA GLU A 141 -30.40 19.38 -14.08
C GLU A 141 -29.04 18.84 -13.63
N PHE A 142 -27.94 19.56 -13.92
CA PHE A 142 -26.59 19.20 -13.47
C PHE A 142 -26.50 19.06 -11.95
N LEU A 143 -27.05 20.03 -11.20
CA LEU A 143 -27.10 19.96 -9.73
C LEU A 143 -28.01 18.84 -9.22
N THR A 144 -29.13 18.56 -9.90
CA THR A 144 -30.03 17.47 -9.53
C THR A 144 -29.37 16.11 -9.72
N ILE A 145 -28.58 15.93 -10.77
CA ILE A 145 -27.78 14.72 -11.00
C ILE A 145 -26.78 14.53 -9.86
N ILE A 146 -26.08 15.60 -9.45
CA ILE A 146 -25.16 15.56 -8.30
C ILE A 146 -25.90 15.20 -7.02
N ASP A 147 -26.99 15.90 -6.67
CA ASP A 147 -27.74 15.67 -5.43
C ASP A 147 -28.30 14.24 -5.36
N LYS A 148 -28.80 13.72 -6.49
CA LYS A 148 -29.29 12.34 -6.58
C LYS A 148 -28.15 11.33 -6.36
N ALA A 149 -27.03 11.47 -7.06
CA ALA A 149 -25.89 10.59 -6.90
C ALA A 149 -25.29 10.67 -5.49
N GLU A 150 -25.29 11.86 -4.89
CA GLU A 150 -24.84 12.10 -3.53
C GLU A 150 -25.75 11.44 -2.49
N LYS A 151 -27.07 11.54 -2.65
CA LYS A 151 -28.05 10.82 -1.81
C LYS A 151 -27.92 9.31 -1.94
N GLU A 152 -27.79 8.79 -3.16
CA GLU A 152 -27.65 7.36 -3.42
C GLU A 152 -26.34 6.79 -2.84
N ARG A 153 -25.25 7.59 -2.86
CA ARG A 153 -23.93 7.15 -2.43
C ARG A 153 -23.67 7.33 -0.93
N PHE A 154 -24.22 8.36 -0.31
CA PHE A 154 -23.91 8.75 1.08
C PHE A 154 -25.11 8.75 2.05
N GLY A 155 -26.34 8.55 1.58
CA GLY A 155 -27.56 8.49 2.41
C GLY A 155 -28.13 9.85 2.85
N GLU A 156 -29.35 9.87 3.42
CA GLU A 156 -30.09 11.09 3.79
C GLU A 156 -29.77 11.66 5.20
N THR A 157 -28.78 11.17 5.93
CA THR A 157 -28.65 11.49 7.38
C THR A 157 -27.51 12.44 7.71
N GLU A 158 -27.62 13.74 7.36
CA GLU A 158 -26.78 14.81 7.95
C GLU A 158 -27.56 16.09 8.35
N GLU A 159 -28.89 16.07 8.46
CA GLU A 159 -29.66 17.29 8.77
C GLU A 159 -29.82 17.63 10.28
N ALA A 160 -29.16 16.94 11.22
CA ALA A 160 -29.43 17.16 12.65
C ALA A 160 -28.20 17.15 13.60
N LYS A 161 -27.06 17.70 13.21
CA LYS A 161 -25.92 17.89 14.15
C LYS A 161 -25.24 19.27 14.15
N ALA A 162 -25.84 20.29 13.55
CA ALA A 162 -25.30 21.66 13.59
C ALA A 162 -26.12 22.64 14.46
N GLY A 163 -27.10 22.17 15.23
CA GLY A 163 -28.10 23.04 15.89
C GLY A 163 -28.33 22.77 17.37
N ASN A 164 -27.36 22.27 18.14
CA ASN A 164 -27.45 22.33 19.61
C ASN A 164 -26.09 22.12 20.28
N ALA A 165 -25.26 23.16 20.27
CA ALA A 165 -24.08 23.27 21.14
C ALA A 165 -24.03 24.68 21.74
N ASP A 166 -25.12 25.08 22.39
CA ASP A 166 -25.12 26.19 23.36
C ASP A 166 -26.27 25.97 24.33
N GLY A 167 -25.95 25.55 25.56
CA GLY A 167 -26.93 25.49 26.64
C GLY A 167 -26.68 24.41 27.69
N ALA A 168 -26.31 24.88 28.88
CA ALA A 168 -26.50 24.26 30.19
C ALA A 168 -25.47 23.23 30.67
N ALA A 169 -24.41 23.78 31.28
CA ALA A 169 -24.05 23.37 32.63
C ALA A 169 -25.24 23.59 33.59
N SER A 170 -25.42 22.65 34.51
CA SER A 170 -26.17 22.72 35.79
C SER A 170 -27.24 21.63 35.96
N ALA A 171 -27.14 20.99 37.13
CA ALA A 171 -28.18 20.32 37.91
C ALA A 171 -28.10 18.78 37.94
N ALA A 172 -27.34 18.32 38.93
CA ALA A 172 -27.57 17.05 39.61
C ALA A 172 -28.91 17.09 40.35
N GLY A 173 -29.69 16.01 40.28
CA GLY A 173 -30.85 15.81 41.15
C GLY A 173 -31.84 14.74 40.69
N GLY A 174 -31.72 13.54 41.26
CA GLY A 174 -32.87 12.82 41.85
C GLY A 174 -33.84 12.01 40.95
N LYS A 175 -33.76 10.68 41.16
CA LYS A 175 -34.88 9.77 41.52
C LYS A 175 -35.87 9.22 40.46
N THR A 176 -35.78 7.89 40.35
CA THR A 176 -36.83 6.84 40.43
C THR A 176 -37.92 6.66 39.36
N ALA A 177 -37.91 5.43 38.82
CA ALA A 177 -39.00 4.45 38.69
C ALA A 177 -40.25 4.77 37.84
N GLY A 178 -40.61 3.83 36.97
CA GLY A 178 -41.92 3.81 36.32
C GLY A 178 -42.03 2.76 35.22
N ASN A 179 -42.53 1.59 35.61
CA ASN A 179 -42.83 0.43 34.77
C ASN A 179 -44.15 0.61 33.98
N ALA A 180 -44.38 -0.32 33.05
CA ALA A 180 -45.62 -0.64 32.35
C ALA A 180 -46.01 0.27 31.15
N GLY A 181 -46.47 -0.26 30.03
CA GLY A 181 -46.82 -1.63 29.66
C GLY A 181 -47.81 -1.61 28.49
N GLY A 182 -47.85 -2.70 27.72
CA GLY A 182 -48.96 -3.05 26.81
C GLY A 182 -49.00 -2.28 25.49
N ALA A 183 -49.40 -2.85 24.35
CA ALA A 183 -49.93 -4.18 24.10
C ALA A 183 -49.81 -4.48 22.60
N SER A 184 -49.48 -5.73 22.33
CA SER A 184 -49.68 -6.40 21.05
C SER A 184 -51.17 -6.43 20.67
N LYS A 185 -51.48 -6.21 19.39
CA LYS A 185 -52.61 -6.87 18.73
C LYS A 185 -52.21 -7.37 17.34
N THR A 186 -52.18 -8.69 17.27
CA THR A 186 -52.26 -9.57 16.12
C THR A 186 -53.50 -9.32 15.25
N GLY A 187 -53.36 -9.54 13.94
CA GLY A 187 -54.46 -9.73 13.01
C GLY A 187 -53.94 -10.34 11.70
N ASN A 188 -54.34 -11.58 11.43
CA ASN A 188 -53.82 -12.46 10.38
C ASN A 188 -54.72 -12.46 9.13
N ALA A 189 -54.12 -12.84 7.99
CA ALA A 189 -54.68 -13.48 6.80
C ALA A 189 -55.60 -12.67 5.85
N ALA A 190 -55.22 -12.55 4.57
CA ALA A 190 -55.51 -13.53 3.51
C ALA A 190 -55.36 -12.89 2.10
N ALA A 191 -55.03 -13.73 1.12
CA ALA A 191 -54.59 -13.40 -0.23
C ALA A 191 -55.71 -13.02 -1.21
N ALA A 192 -55.36 -12.27 -2.26
CA ALA A 192 -55.95 -12.38 -3.59
C ALA A 192 -55.01 -11.79 -4.67
N ASP A 193 -54.94 -12.52 -5.78
CA ASP A 193 -54.17 -12.31 -7.01
C ASP A 193 -54.28 -10.91 -7.64
N SER A 194 -53.16 -10.44 -8.17
CA SER A 194 -53.14 -9.59 -9.37
C SER A 194 -51.82 -9.78 -10.10
N LYS A 195 -51.88 -10.49 -11.24
CA LYS A 195 -50.85 -10.49 -12.27
C LYS A 195 -50.64 -9.06 -12.76
N ASN A 196 -49.42 -8.54 -12.61
CA ASN A 196 -48.94 -7.51 -13.52
C ASN A 196 -47.53 -7.87 -14.00
N THR A 197 -47.46 -8.11 -15.30
CA THR A 197 -46.26 -8.22 -16.10
C THR A 197 -45.47 -6.91 -16.02
N SER A 198 -44.30 -6.93 -15.39
CA SER A 198 -43.29 -5.91 -15.60
C SER A 198 -41.92 -6.58 -15.71
N THR A 199 -41.36 -6.49 -16.91
CA THR A 199 -39.95 -6.68 -17.24
C THR A 199 -39.03 -6.15 -16.14
N GLY A 200 -38.48 -7.05 -15.34
CA GLY A 200 -37.49 -6.74 -14.32
C GLY A 200 -36.14 -6.45 -14.97
N SER A 201 -35.81 -5.17 -15.09
CA SER A 201 -34.41 -4.74 -15.16
C SER A 201 -33.76 -5.13 -13.84
N SER A 202 -32.90 -6.14 -13.85
CA SER A 202 -32.14 -6.56 -12.68
C SER A 202 -31.23 -5.43 -12.23
N ALA A 203 -31.32 -5.03 -10.96
CA ALA A 203 -30.32 -4.21 -10.30
C ALA A 203 -28.93 -4.82 -10.56
N ALA A 204 -28.03 -4.05 -11.18
CA ALA A 204 -26.71 -4.52 -11.59
C ALA A 204 -25.80 -4.72 -10.36
N GLY A 205 -25.96 -5.87 -9.68
CA GLY A 205 -25.07 -6.31 -8.61
C GLY A 205 -23.79 -6.96 -9.17
N TYR A 206 -22.68 -6.80 -8.45
CA TYR A 206 -21.43 -7.51 -8.78
C TYR A 206 -21.60 -9.00 -8.52
N ARG A 207 -21.34 -9.84 -9.53
CA ARG A 207 -21.44 -11.31 -9.39
C ARG A 207 -20.23 -11.90 -8.68
N VAL A 208 -19.04 -11.33 -8.92
CA VAL A 208 -17.80 -11.77 -8.30
C VAL A 208 -17.17 -10.59 -7.58
N LEU A 209 -16.69 -10.81 -6.36
CA LEU A 209 -15.90 -9.81 -5.64
C LEU A 209 -14.45 -10.24 -5.59
N ALA A 210 -13.54 -9.29 -5.48
CA ALA A 210 -12.14 -9.56 -5.25
C ALA A 210 -11.59 -8.73 -4.09
N VAL A 211 -10.62 -9.27 -3.38
CA VAL A 211 -9.76 -8.51 -2.46
C VAL A 211 -8.34 -8.72 -2.91
N THR A 212 -7.66 -7.64 -3.26
CA THR A 212 -6.24 -7.67 -3.63
C THR A 212 -5.40 -7.03 -2.56
N ALA A 213 -4.28 -7.68 -2.21
CA ALA A 213 -3.44 -7.18 -1.13
C ALA A 213 -1.98 -7.62 -1.29
N CYS A 214 -1.16 -6.76 -1.90
CA CYS A 214 0.28 -6.89 -1.82
C CYS A 214 0.79 -6.20 -0.56
N PRO A 215 1.79 -6.76 0.14
CA PRO A 215 2.27 -6.15 1.36
C PRO A 215 2.90 -4.75 1.20
N THR A 216 3.45 -4.42 0.03
CA THR A 216 3.88 -3.02 -0.25
C THR A 216 2.69 -2.14 -0.58
N GLY A 217 1.61 -2.70 -1.11
CA GLY A 217 0.37 -1.98 -1.36
C GLY A 217 0.44 -0.91 -2.46
N ILE A 218 1.48 -0.94 -3.30
CA ILE A 218 1.68 -0.03 -4.43
C ILE A 218 1.23 -0.76 -5.70
N ALA A 219 2.13 -1.05 -6.66
CA ALA A 219 1.74 -1.51 -8.00
C ALA A 219 0.96 -2.84 -8.02
N HIS A 220 1.47 -3.89 -7.39
CA HIS A 220 0.88 -5.24 -7.52
C HIS A 220 -0.56 -5.34 -7.01
N THR A 221 -0.93 -4.60 -5.96
CA THR A 221 -2.31 -4.56 -5.45
C THR A 221 -3.27 -4.03 -6.50
N PHE A 222 -2.95 -2.88 -7.09
CA PHE A 222 -3.80 -2.23 -8.08
C PHE A 222 -3.81 -2.96 -9.41
N MET A 223 -2.66 -3.47 -9.86
CA MET A 223 -2.57 -4.28 -11.08
C MET A 223 -3.39 -5.58 -11.00
N ALA A 224 -3.37 -6.26 -9.85
CA ALA A 224 -4.20 -7.45 -9.66
C ALA A 224 -5.69 -7.10 -9.70
N ALA A 225 -6.08 -5.99 -9.07
CA ALA A 225 -7.47 -5.52 -9.06
C ALA A 225 -7.94 -5.15 -10.47
N GLU A 226 -7.17 -4.31 -11.15
CA GLU A 226 -7.44 -3.87 -12.53
C GLU A 226 -7.53 -5.07 -13.48
N ASN A 227 -6.61 -6.04 -13.39
CA ASN A 227 -6.65 -7.22 -14.24
C ASN A 227 -7.90 -8.08 -13.98
N LEU A 228 -8.27 -8.31 -12.72
CA LEU A 228 -9.47 -9.07 -12.37
C LEU A 228 -10.76 -8.36 -12.84
N GLU A 229 -10.83 -7.04 -12.70
CA GLU A 229 -11.96 -6.24 -13.17
C GLU A 229 -12.05 -6.23 -14.71
N ASN A 230 -10.92 -6.06 -15.40
CA ASN A 230 -10.85 -6.07 -16.85
C ASN A 230 -11.22 -7.44 -17.44
N MET A 231 -10.77 -8.54 -16.82
CA MET A 231 -11.16 -9.89 -17.23
C MET A 231 -12.64 -10.17 -16.93
N GLY A 232 -13.17 -9.65 -15.81
CA GLY A 232 -14.60 -9.65 -15.54
C GLY A 232 -15.40 -8.99 -16.65
N LYS A 233 -15.03 -7.75 -17.03
CA LYS A 233 -15.66 -7.01 -18.14
C LYS A 233 -15.59 -7.79 -19.45
N LYS A 234 -14.42 -8.35 -19.80
CA LYS A 234 -14.20 -9.15 -21.02
C LYS A 234 -15.09 -10.40 -21.08
N LEU A 235 -15.36 -11.03 -19.93
CA LEU A 235 -16.19 -12.23 -19.81
C LEU A 235 -17.68 -11.92 -19.55
N GLY A 236 -18.06 -10.65 -19.43
CA GLY A 236 -19.43 -10.26 -19.07
C GLY A 236 -19.81 -10.61 -17.62
N ILE A 237 -18.83 -10.78 -16.74
CA ILE A 237 -18.99 -11.09 -15.32
C ILE A 237 -18.64 -9.83 -14.52
N PRO A 238 -19.61 -9.13 -13.91
CA PRO A 238 -19.33 -7.93 -13.15
C PRO A 238 -18.47 -8.27 -11.91
N VAL A 239 -17.23 -7.76 -11.90
CA VAL A 239 -16.25 -7.92 -10.82
C VAL A 239 -16.03 -6.57 -10.13
N LYS A 240 -15.99 -6.54 -8.80
CA LYS A 240 -15.48 -5.41 -8.01
C LYS A 240 -14.30 -5.85 -7.18
N ALA A 241 -13.19 -5.12 -7.24
CA ALA A 241 -12.02 -5.39 -6.42
C ALA A 241 -11.85 -4.35 -5.30
N GLU A 242 -11.76 -4.83 -4.06
CA GLU A 242 -11.23 -4.06 -2.94
C GLU A 242 -9.70 -4.13 -2.95
N THR A 243 -9.04 -2.97 -2.89
CA THR A 243 -7.58 -2.86 -2.91
C THR A 243 -7.07 -2.52 -1.52
N ASN A 244 -6.28 -3.41 -0.93
CA ASN A 244 -5.62 -3.19 0.35
C ASN A 244 -4.19 -2.64 0.13
N GLY A 245 -4.13 -1.40 -0.34
CA GLY A 245 -2.91 -0.67 -0.70
C GLY A 245 -2.13 -0.09 0.49
N SER A 246 -1.04 0.64 0.21
CA SER A 246 -0.23 1.35 1.20
C SER A 246 -0.98 2.53 1.82
N GLY A 247 -1.87 3.16 1.05
CA GLY A 247 -2.80 4.19 1.51
C GLY A 247 -4.02 3.66 2.27
N GLY A 248 -4.06 2.38 2.61
CA GLY A 248 -5.22 1.74 3.25
C GLY A 248 -6.13 0.99 2.28
N ALA A 249 -7.22 0.43 2.80
CA ALA A 249 -8.21 -0.27 2.00
C ALA A 249 -9.07 0.72 1.21
N GLN A 250 -9.13 0.57 -0.11
CA GLN A 250 -9.99 1.34 -1.00
C GLN A 250 -11.00 0.41 -1.66
N ASN A 251 -12.13 0.95 -2.10
CA ASN A 251 -13.24 0.17 -2.67
C ASN A 251 -13.74 -0.95 -1.75
N VAL A 252 -13.76 -0.68 -0.43
CA VAL A 252 -14.12 -1.67 0.60
C VAL A 252 -15.46 -2.34 0.25
N LEU A 253 -15.47 -3.67 0.30
CA LEU A 253 -16.65 -4.46 -0.01
C LEU A 253 -17.72 -4.27 1.07
N THR A 254 -18.96 -3.95 0.68
CA THR A 254 -20.07 -3.79 1.62
C THR A 254 -20.67 -5.14 2.01
N LYS A 255 -21.44 -5.18 3.10
CA LYS A 255 -22.10 -6.42 3.55
C LYS A 255 -23.12 -6.91 2.51
N GLU A 256 -23.80 -5.99 1.84
CA GLU A 256 -24.81 -6.26 0.81
C GLU A 256 -24.17 -6.83 -0.46
N GLU A 257 -23.03 -6.29 -0.87
CA GLU A 257 -22.23 -6.81 -1.98
C GLU A 257 -21.76 -8.24 -1.66
N ILE A 258 -21.18 -8.45 -0.48
CA ILE A 258 -20.72 -9.78 -0.05
C ILE A 258 -21.89 -10.77 -0.02
N ALA A 259 -23.05 -10.35 0.50
CA ALA A 259 -24.24 -11.19 0.58
C ALA A 259 -24.84 -11.55 -0.81
N SER A 260 -24.68 -10.69 -1.82
CA SER A 260 -25.21 -10.90 -3.17
C SER A 260 -24.22 -11.55 -4.14
N ALA A 261 -22.92 -11.57 -3.82
CA ALA A 261 -21.91 -12.18 -4.67
C ALA A 261 -22.00 -13.71 -4.71
N ASP A 262 -21.72 -14.27 -5.90
CA ASP A 262 -21.64 -15.71 -6.16
C ASP A 262 -20.35 -16.32 -5.62
N ALA A 263 -19.24 -15.59 -5.74
CA ALA A 263 -17.95 -16.00 -5.22
C ALA A 263 -17.02 -14.80 -4.98
N ILE A 264 -15.98 -15.03 -4.16
CA ILE A 264 -15.02 -14.02 -3.75
C ILE A 264 -13.60 -14.51 -4.06
N ILE A 265 -12.81 -13.69 -4.75
CA ILE A 265 -11.40 -13.96 -5.08
C ILE A 265 -10.51 -13.17 -4.13
N ILE A 266 -9.75 -13.86 -3.29
CA ILE A 266 -8.74 -13.26 -2.42
C ILE A 266 -7.38 -13.45 -3.09
N ALA A 267 -6.89 -12.43 -3.78
CA ALA A 267 -5.55 -12.38 -4.37
C ALA A 267 -4.62 -11.58 -3.45
N ALA A 268 -4.09 -12.23 -2.42
CA ALA A 268 -3.41 -11.55 -1.31
C ALA A 268 -2.14 -12.28 -0.88
N ASP A 269 -1.07 -11.50 -0.68
CA ASP A 269 0.22 -11.93 -0.13
C ASP A 269 0.47 -11.33 1.27
N LYS A 270 -0.54 -10.68 1.84
CA LYS A 270 -0.61 -10.21 3.24
C LYS A 270 -1.96 -10.59 3.86
N ASN A 271 -2.09 -10.47 5.18
CA ASN A 271 -3.36 -10.72 5.85
C ASN A 271 -4.45 -9.72 5.42
N VAL A 272 -5.65 -10.25 5.19
CA VAL A 272 -6.87 -9.51 4.85
C VAL A 272 -7.99 -9.93 5.80
N GLU A 273 -8.97 -9.06 6.02
CA GLU A 273 -10.09 -9.36 6.92
C GLU A 273 -11.02 -10.41 6.30
N MET A 274 -10.98 -11.63 6.84
CA MET A 274 -11.72 -12.79 6.30
C MET A 274 -13.05 -13.08 6.99
N ALA A 275 -13.24 -12.60 8.23
CA ALA A 275 -14.45 -12.90 9.02
C ALA A 275 -15.75 -12.50 8.31
N ARG A 276 -15.69 -11.44 7.50
CA ARG A 276 -16.83 -10.95 6.70
C ARG A 276 -17.23 -11.85 5.53
N PHE A 277 -16.43 -12.86 5.18
CA PHE A 277 -16.69 -13.77 4.07
C PHE A 277 -17.19 -15.16 4.52
N ASP A 278 -17.56 -15.31 5.79
CA ASP A 278 -18.11 -16.55 6.33
C ASP A 278 -19.36 -17.01 5.55
N GLY A 279 -19.41 -18.28 5.19
CA GLY A 279 -20.49 -18.91 4.44
C GLY A 279 -20.50 -18.60 2.93
N LYS A 280 -19.48 -17.93 2.38
CA LYS A 280 -19.39 -17.60 0.95
C LYS A 280 -18.42 -18.50 0.19
N PRO A 281 -18.62 -18.74 -1.12
CA PRO A 281 -17.61 -19.40 -1.95
C PRO A 281 -16.38 -18.50 -2.10
N VAL A 282 -15.20 -18.97 -1.69
CA VAL A 282 -13.97 -18.17 -1.70
C VAL A 282 -12.83 -18.88 -2.42
N ILE A 283 -12.18 -18.19 -3.35
CA ILE A 283 -10.92 -18.59 -3.98
C ILE A 283 -9.79 -17.82 -3.32
N MET A 284 -8.77 -18.52 -2.79
CA MET A 284 -7.58 -17.86 -2.25
C MET A 284 -6.37 -18.11 -3.15
N THR A 285 -5.67 -17.03 -3.51
CA THR A 285 -4.53 -17.05 -4.42
C THR A 285 -3.51 -15.94 -4.05
N SER A 286 -2.35 -15.92 -4.71
CA SER A 286 -1.35 -14.86 -4.56
C SER A 286 -1.74 -13.63 -5.38
N VAL A 287 -1.16 -12.47 -5.08
CA VAL A 287 -1.37 -11.26 -5.88
C VAL A 287 -0.81 -11.45 -7.29
N SER A 288 0.32 -12.14 -7.42
CA SER A 288 0.95 -12.46 -8.72
C SER A 288 0.03 -13.29 -9.62
N GLU A 289 -0.67 -14.28 -9.07
CA GLU A 289 -1.68 -15.03 -9.83
C GLU A 289 -2.89 -14.14 -10.19
N GLY A 290 -3.28 -13.20 -9.33
CA GLY A 290 -4.28 -12.17 -9.68
C GLY A 290 -3.87 -11.32 -10.89
N ILE A 291 -2.58 -11.04 -11.05
CA ILE A 291 -2.01 -10.29 -12.20
C ILE A 291 -1.93 -11.16 -13.45
N HIS A 292 -1.49 -12.41 -13.35
CA HIS A 292 -1.18 -13.24 -14.52
C HIS A 292 -2.30 -14.20 -14.95
N LYS A 293 -3.22 -14.55 -14.06
CA LYS A 293 -4.26 -15.58 -14.27
C LYS A 293 -5.68 -15.07 -14.04
N GLY A 294 -5.92 -13.76 -14.23
CA GLY A 294 -7.21 -13.14 -13.99
C GLY A 294 -8.38 -13.83 -14.71
N GLU A 295 -8.20 -14.21 -15.97
CA GLU A 295 -9.24 -14.89 -16.77
C GLU A 295 -9.64 -16.26 -16.16
N GLU A 296 -8.65 -17.06 -15.77
CA GLU A 296 -8.85 -18.36 -15.12
C GLU A 296 -9.55 -18.20 -13.77
N LEU A 297 -9.13 -17.23 -12.96
CA LEU A 297 -9.68 -16.99 -11.63
C LEU A 297 -11.14 -16.53 -11.69
N VAL A 298 -11.49 -15.63 -12.62
CA VAL A 298 -12.86 -15.15 -12.82
C VAL A 298 -13.77 -16.27 -13.34
N GLN A 299 -13.32 -17.09 -14.29
CA GLN A 299 -14.08 -18.26 -14.76
C GLN A 299 -14.30 -19.29 -13.65
N LYS A 300 -13.27 -19.55 -12.84
CA LYS A 300 -13.36 -20.45 -11.70
C LYS A 300 -14.36 -19.94 -10.66
N ALA A 301 -14.39 -18.63 -10.40
CA ALA A 301 -15.31 -18.00 -9.47
C ALA A 301 -16.79 -18.27 -9.80
N VAL A 302 -17.15 -18.30 -11.09
CA VAL A 302 -18.53 -18.56 -11.54
C VAL A 302 -18.81 -20.02 -11.90
N SER A 303 -17.83 -20.92 -11.76
CA SER A 303 -17.96 -22.33 -12.15
C SER A 303 -18.91 -23.17 -11.28
N GLY A 304 -19.29 -22.66 -10.11
CA GLY A 304 -20.08 -23.40 -9.11
C GLY A 304 -19.29 -24.48 -8.35
N THR A 305 -17.98 -24.60 -8.59
CA THR A 305 -17.11 -25.61 -7.94
C THR A 305 -16.24 -25.04 -6.81
N VAL A 306 -16.46 -23.78 -6.44
CA VAL A 306 -15.67 -23.07 -5.42
C VAL A 306 -16.06 -23.55 -4.02
N PRO A 307 -15.10 -23.91 -3.16
CA PRO A 307 -15.40 -24.32 -1.79
C PRO A 307 -15.98 -23.16 -0.97
N ILE A 308 -16.95 -23.47 -0.10
CA ILE A 308 -17.52 -22.53 0.85
C ILE A 308 -16.53 -22.30 1.99
N TYR A 309 -16.19 -21.06 2.25
CA TYR A 309 -15.38 -20.66 3.38
C TYR A 309 -16.23 -20.58 4.65
N HIS A 310 -15.74 -21.13 5.76
CA HIS A 310 -16.36 -21.02 7.07
C HIS A 310 -15.37 -20.47 8.10
N HIS A 311 -15.76 -19.39 8.78
CA HIS A 311 -15.01 -18.78 9.85
C HIS A 311 -15.38 -19.45 11.18
N ALA A 312 -14.40 -20.09 11.85
CA ALA A 312 -14.65 -20.68 13.16
C ALA A 312 -14.82 -19.56 14.21
N GLY A 313 -16.05 -19.34 14.65
CA GLY A 313 -16.44 -18.28 15.58
C GLY A 313 -15.64 -18.24 16.88
N GLY A 314 -14.88 -17.15 17.03
CA GLY A 314 -14.37 -16.59 18.26
C GLY A 314 -14.15 -15.09 18.03
N SER A 315 -14.52 -14.25 18.99
CA SER A 315 -14.30 -12.80 18.96
C SER A 315 -12.85 -12.47 18.56
N ASP A 316 -12.70 -11.68 17.48
CA ASP A 316 -11.47 -11.33 16.77
C ASP A 316 -10.58 -12.53 16.36
N GLY A 317 -10.71 -12.89 15.08
CA GLY A 317 -9.71 -13.59 14.24
C GLY A 317 -9.44 -15.06 14.56
N GLY A 318 -10.17 -15.94 13.89
CA GLY A 318 -9.85 -17.37 13.87
C GLY A 318 -9.74 -17.86 12.43
N GLU A 319 -8.51 -18.17 11.98
CA GLU A 319 -8.31 -18.92 10.74
C GLU A 319 -8.95 -20.31 10.81
N VAL A 320 -9.60 -20.72 9.72
CA VAL A 320 -9.62 -22.14 9.32
C VAL A 320 -9.11 -22.24 7.89
N SER A 321 -7.96 -22.90 7.80
CA SER A 321 -7.38 -23.59 6.65
C SER A 321 -8.35 -23.84 5.50
N GLY A 322 -8.14 -23.15 4.39
CA GLY A 322 -8.56 -23.62 3.08
C GLY A 322 -7.98 -25.01 2.87
N SER A 323 -8.82 -25.97 2.50
CA SER A 323 -8.39 -27.27 2.03
C SER A 323 -7.40 -27.05 0.86
N ASN A 324 -6.14 -27.43 1.10
CA ASN A 324 -4.93 -27.34 0.24
C ASN A 324 -3.99 -26.13 0.35
N ASP A 325 -4.08 -25.24 1.35
CA ASP A 325 -2.90 -24.41 1.64
C ASP A 325 -1.82 -25.27 2.32
N SER A 326 -0.67 -25.43 1.66
CA SER A 326 0.44 -26.19 2.22
C SER A 326 0.94 -25.50 3.49
N VAL A 327 1.36 -26.27 4.50
CA VAL A 327 1.94 -25.75 5.76
C VAL A 327 3.02 -24.69 5.50
N GLY A 328 3.82 -24.88 4.44
CA GLY A 328 4.83 -23.91 4.01
C GLY A 328 4.25 -22.57 3.57
N ARG A 329 3.13 -22.55 2.86
CA ARG A 329 2.47 -21.32 2.43
C ARG A 329 1.91 -20.52 3.61
N THR A 330 1.37 -21.18 4.63
CA THR A 330 0.89 -20.53 5.85
C THR A 330 2.04 -19.90 6.64
N ILE A 331 3.14 -20.63 6.86
CA ILE A 331 4.35 -20.09 7.49
C ILE A 331 4.87 -18.87 6.72
N TYR A 332 4.91 -18.98 5.39
CA TYR A 332 5.32 -17.90 4.50
C TYR A 332 4.44 -16.65 4.66
N LYS A 333 3.11 -16.79 4.70
CA LYS A 333 2.17 -15.66 4.91
C LYS A 333 2.47 -14.94 6.23
N HIS A 334 2.64 -15.68 7.33
CA HIS A 334 2.96 -15.09 8.62
C HIS A 334 4.28 -14.33 8.60
N LEU A 335 5.32 -14.94 8.02
CA LEU A 335 6.63 -14.33 7.86
C LEU A 335 6.54 -13.03 7.05
N MET A 336 5.85 -13.07 5.90
CA MET A 336 5.70 -11.90 5.04
C MET A 336 4.90 -10.78 5.70
N ASN A 337 3.92 -11.11 6.54
CA ASN A 337 3.22 -10.10 7.32
C ASN A 337 4.18 -9.34 8.24
N GLY A 338 5.06 -10.06 8.95
CA GLY A 338 6.11 -9.44 9.75
C GLY A 338 7.07 -8.56 8.94
N VAL A 339 7.64 -9.13 7.88
CA VAL A 339 8.59 -8.43 7.00
C VAL A 339 7.98 -7.14 6.48
N SER A 340 6.74 -7.18 6.03
CA SER A 340 6.16 -6.03 5.32
C SER A 340 5.86 -4.86 6.26
N HIS A 341 5.52 -5.14 7.52
CA HIS A 341 5.34 -4.10 8.53
C HIS A 341 6.67 -3.59 9.08
N MET A 342 7.76 -4.36 9.03
CA MET A 342 9.08 -3.89 9.47
C MET A 342 9.76 -2.98 8.43
N LEU A 343 9.49 -3.18 7.14
CA LEU A 343 10.15 -2.45 6.04
C LEU A 343 10.07 -0.91 6.19
N PRO A 344 8.92 -0.29 6.51
CA PRO A 344 8.85 1.16 6.69
C PRO A 344 9.81 1.70 7.76
N PHE A 345 10.02 0.96 8.86
CA PHE A 345 10.95 1.34 9.92
C PHE A 345 12.41 1.26 9.46
N VAL A 346 12.74 0.22 8.69
CA VAL A 346 14.06 0.02 8.09
C VAL A 346 14.38 1.12 7.08
N ILE A 347 13.42 1.42 6.19
CA ILE A 347 13.59 2.43 5.15
C ILE A 347 13.71 3.83 5.77
N GLY A 348 12.76 4.21 6.62
CA GLY A 348 12.77 5.51 7.27
C GLY A 348 13.99 5.71 8.16
N GLY A 349 14.30 4.74 9.02
CA GLY A 349 15.49 4.79 9.88
C GLY A 349 16.79 4.80 9.08
N GLY A 350 16.86 3.99 8.03
CA GLY A 350 17.98 3.90 7.12
C GLY A 350 18.29 5.20 6.37
N ILE A 351 17.27 5.87 5.83
CA ILE A 351 17.42 7.15 5.14
C ILE A 351 17.91 8.23 6.12
N LEU A 352 17.37 8.29 7.34
CA LEU A 352 17.84 9.24 8.35
C LEU A 352 19.30 8.97 8.75
N ILE A 353 19.70 7.70 8.89
CA ILE A 353 21.10 7.32 9.10
C ILE A 353 21.98 7.79 7.92
N ALA A 354 21.48 7.66 6.68
CA ALA A 354 22.22 8.09 5.51
C ALA A 354 22.40 9.61 5.45
N LEU A 355 21.34 10.36 5.71
CA LEU A 355 21.38 11.82 5.80
C LEU A 355 22.30 12.29 6.92
N ALA A 356 22.36 11.55 8.03
CA ALA A 356 23.31 11.85 9.09
C ALA A 356 24.74 11.82 8.58
N PHE A 357 25.14 10.78 7.84
CA PHE A 357 26.47 10.72 7.22
C PHE A 357 26.68 11.79 6.15
N LEU A 358 25.64 12.17 5.40
CA LEU A 358 25.72 13.21 4.38
C LEU A 358 25.98 14.60 4.97
N PHE A 359 25.35 14.91 6.09
CA PHE A 359 25.48 16.21 6.78
C PHE A 359 26.54 16.21 7.89
N ASP A 360 27.34 15.14 7.97
CA ASP A 360 28.43 15.07 8.93
C ASP A 360 29.77 15.46 8.32
N ASP A 361 30.69 15.90 9.18
CA ASP A 361 32.05 16.21 8.79
C ASP A 361 33.01 15.12 9.28
N TYR A 362 33.55 14.35 8.33
CA TYR A 362 34.50 13.26 8.60
C TYR A 362 35.81 13.77 9.23
N ALA A 363 36.22 15.01 8.95
CA ALA A 363 37.49 15.56 9.42
C ALA A 363 37.51 15.85 10.92
N ILE A 364 36.34 16.04 11.55
CA ILE A 364 36.23 16.33 12.99
C ILE A 364 36.70 15.13 13.81
N ASN A 365 36.08 13.97 13.60
CA ASN A 365 36.47 12.71 14.21
C ASN A 365 36.02 11.53 13.33
N PRO A 366 36.94 10.91 12.59
CA PRO A 366 36.64 9.76 11.74
C PRO A 366 35.94 8.60 12.46
N ALA A 367 36.25 8.38 13.75
CA ALA A 367 35.66 7.30 14.54
C ALA A 367 34.20 7.57 14.95
N ASN A 368 33.80 8.85 14.95
CA ASN A 368 32.45 9.28 15.32
C ASN A 368 31.66 9.81 14.10
N PHE A 369 32.10 9.47 12.89
CA PHE A 369 31.42 9.86 11.67
C PHE A 369 29.95 9.38 11.64
N GLY A 370 29.07 10.27 11.21
CA GLY A 370 27.62 10.24 11.37
C GLY A 370 27.09 10.93 12.63
N LYS A 371 27.95 11.41 13.54
CA LYS A 371 27.57 12.08 14.80
C LYS A 371 28.49 13.25 15.18
N ASN A 372 29.35 13.75 14.28
CA ASN A 372 30.26 14.85 14.61
C ASN A 372 29.56 16.22 14.68
N THR A 373 28.55 16.45 13.83
CA THR A 373 27.72 17.67 13.87
C THR A 373 26.42 17.47 14.65
N PRO A 374 25.81 18.51 15.24
CA PRO A 374 24.54 18.39 15.95
C PRO A 374 23.39 17.85 15.08
N LEU A 375 23.33 18.27 13.81
CA LEU A 375 22.33 17.80 12.86
C LEU A 375 22.55 16.31 12.53
N ALA A 376 23.80 15.91 12.24
CA ALA A 376 24.13 14.51 11.99
C ALA A 376 23.80 13.64 13.20
N ALA A 377 24.19 14.07 14.41
CA ALA A 377 23.92 13.35 15.65
C ALA A 377 22.40 13.17 15.89
N TYR A 378 21.59 14.20 15.64
CA TYR A 378 20.14 14.13 15.77
C TYR A 378 19.52 13.13 14.77
N LEU A 379 19.86 13.27 13.49
CA LEU A 379 19.39 12.39 12.42
C LEU A 379 19.80 10.93 12.67
N LYS A 380 21.06 10.72 13.06
CA LYS A 380 21.59 9.39 13.35
C LYS A 380 20.88 8.74 14.53
N THR A 381 20.64 9.49 15.60
CA THR A 381 19.97 8.97 16.80
C THR A 381 18.55 8.52 16.50
N ILE A 382 17.75 9.37 15.83
CA ILE A 382 16.38 8.99 15.44
C ILE A 382 16.39 7.83 14.46
N GLY A 383 17.30 7.86 13.47
CA GLY A 383 17.45 6.79 12.50
C GLY A 383 17.80 5.44 13.13
N GLU A 384 18.72 5.42 14.10
CA GLU A 384 19.09 4.22 14.85
C GLU A 384 17.92 3.68 15.70
N GLN A 385 17.12 4.55 16.32
CA GLN A 385 15.92 4.12 17.06
C GLN A 385 14.88 3.50 16.12
N ALA A 386 14.58 4.15 15.00
CA ALA A 386 13.63 3.64 14.01
C ALA A 386 14.11 2.31 13.40
N PHE A 387 15.37 2.23 12.96
CA PHE A 387 15.97 1.00 12.45
C PHE A 387 15.97 -0.11 13.52
N GLY A 388 16.24 0.26 14.77
CA GLY A 388 16.21 -0.65 15.92
C GLY A 388 14.83 -1.24 16.24
N MET A 389 13.74 -0.71 15.67
CA MET A 389 12.39 -1.27 15.78
C MET A 389 12.11 -2.38 14.75
N MET A 390 13.01 -2.63 13.80
CA MET A 390 12.87 -3.68 12.79
C MET A 390 12.52 -5.05 13.41
N LEU A 391 13.31 -5.51 14.39
CA LEU A 391 13.14 -6.83 15.01
C LEU A 391 11.87 -6.94 15.87
N PRO A 392 11.55 -5.97 16.75
CA PRO A 392 10.27 -5.94 17.44
C PRO A 392 9.08 -5.96 16.49
N VAL A 393 9.09 -5.14 15.43
CA VAL A 393 7.99 -5.03 14.46
C VAL A 393 7.83 -6.32 13.67
N LEU A 394 8.92 -6.92 13.20
CA LEU A 394 8.92 -8.23 12.57
C LEU A 394 8.21 -9.27 13.45
N ALA A 395 8.67 -9.43 14.70
CA ALA A 395 8.13 -10.42 15.63
C ALA A 395 6.67 -10.12 15.99
N GLY A 396 6.34 -8.86 16.27
CA GLY A 396 5.00 -8.37 16.59
C GLY A 396 3.98 -8.73 15.51
N TYR A 397 4.29 -8.43 14.26
CA TYR A 397 3.36 -8.68 13.14
C TYR A 397 3.34 -10.13 12.67
N ILE A 398 4.39 -10.93 12.92
CA ILE A 398 4.29 -12.41 12.80
C ILE A 398 3.32 -12.93 13.85
N ALA A 399 3.51 -12.59 15.12
CA ALA A 399 2.66 -13.05 16.22
C ALA A 399 1.19 -12.61 16.02
N MET A 400 1.00 -11.37 15.56
CA MET A 400 -0.32 -10.85 15.20
C MET A 400 -0.94 -11.61 14.02
N SER A 401 -0.15 -12.01 13.03
CA SER A 401 -0.72 -12.76 11.91
C SER A 401 -1.21 -14.16 12.30
N ILE A 402 -0.73 -14.71 13.41
CA ILE A 402 -1.10 -16.03 13.96
C ILE A 402 -2.24 -15.90 14.97
N ALA A 403 -2.25 -14.82 15.76
CA ALA A 403 -3.09 -14.69 16.95
C ALA A 403 -3.71 -13.29 17.13
N ASP A 404 -3.90 -12.57 16.04
CA ASP A 404 -4.47 -11.23 15.90
C ASP A 404 -3.90 -10.18 16.85
N ARG A 405 -4.70 -9.15 17.16
CA ARG A 405 -4.32 -8.06 18.06
C ARG A 405 -3.70 -8.54 19.39
N PRO A 406 -4.19 -9.59 20.07
CA PRO A 406 -3.54 -10.08 21.28
C PRO A 406 -2.10 -10.59 21.08
N GLY A 407 -1.77 -11.10 19.90
CA GLY A 407 -0.41 -11.52 19.55
C GLY A 407 0.59 -10.37 19.42
N LEU A 408 0.12 -9.15 19.15
CA LEU A 408 0.97 -8.01 18.80
C LEU A 408 1.92 -7.62 19.93
N ALA A 409 1.39 -7.39 21.14
CA ALA A 409 2.20 -6.99 22.30
C ALA A 409 3.21 -8.08 22.70
N VAL A 410 2.80 -9.35 22.61
CA VAL A 410 3.65 -10.52 22.88
C VAL A 410 4.81 -10.57 21.90
N GLY A 411 4.52 -10.49 20.60
CA GLY A 411 5.56 -10.52 19.58
C GLY A 411 6.51 -9.33 19.68
N PHE A 412 6.01 -8.11 19.94
CA PHE A 412 6.88 -6.93 20.14
C PHE A 412 7.89 -7.13 21.27
N VAL A 413 7.41 -7.56 22.45
CA VAL A 413 8.29 -7.79 23.58
C VAL A 413 9.24 -8.96 23.32
N GLY A 414 8.76 -10.05 22.73
CA GLY A 414 9.60 -11.18 22.33
C GLY A 414 10.73 -10.75 21.37
N GLY A 415 10.42 -9.92 20.38
CA GLY A 415 11.41 -9.37 19.45
C GLY A 415 12.41 -8.42 20.11
N LEU A 416 11.99 -7.64 21.12
CA LEU A 416 12.90 -6.83 21.93
C LEU A 416 13.84 -7.69 22.78
N VAL A 417 13.32 -8.73 23.43
CA VAL A 417 14.11 -9.68 24.23
C VAL A 417 15.13 -10.42 23.36
N ALA A 418 14.76 -10.76 22.12
CA ALA A 418 15.68 -11.32 21.14
C ALA A 418 16.77 -10.32 20.73
N LYS A 419 16.39 -9.10 20.36
CA LYS A 419 17.32 -8.02 19.99
C LYS A 419 18.32 -7.71 21.11
N MET A 420 17.86 -7.68 22.35
CA MET A 420 18.70 -7.42 23.52
C MET A 420 19.62 -8.60 23.85
N GLY A 421 19.37 -9.79 23.32
CA GLY A 421 20.17 -10.97 23.66
C GLY A 421 19.99 -11.43 25.10
N CYS A 422 18.82 -11.20 25.69
CA CYS A 422 18.54 -11.56 27.08
C CYS A 422 18.70 -13.08 27.30
N THR A 423 19.34 -13.47 28.38
CA THR A 423 19.42 -14.87 28.84
C THR A 423 18.97 -14.97 30.29
N PHE A 424 18.75 -16.17 30.82
CA PHE A 424 18.40 -16.32 32.23
C PHE A 424 19.55 -15.90 33.15
N ALA A 425 20.79 -16.01 32.68
CA ALA A 425 21.98 -15.56 33.40
C ALA A 425 22.16 -14.04 33.34
N ASN A 426 21.80 -13.42 32.21
CA ASN A 426 21.83 -11.97 32.03
C ASN A 426 20.51 -11.47 31.41
N PRO A 427 19.49 -11.17 32.24
CA PRO A 427 18.19 -10.68 31.77
C PRO A 427 18.26 -9.27 31.16
N ALA A 428 19.29 -8.49 31.48
CA ALA A 428 19.50 -7.16 30.88
C ALA A 428 20.02 -7.26 29.43
N GLY A 429 20.51 -8.44 29.02
CA GLY A 429 21.01 -8.69 27.68
C GLY A 429 22.44 -8.19 27.44
N GLY A 430 22.88 -8.30 26.19
CA GLY A 430 24.19 -7.80 25.72
C GLY A 430 25.23 -8.88 25.42
N ASP A 431 25.09 -10.09 25.96
CA ASP A 431 26.11 -11.14 25.82
C ASP A 431 25.85 -12.12 24.67
N VAL A 432 24.65 -12.11 24.09
CA VAL A 432 24.21 -13.10 23.11
C VAL A 432 23.62 -12.44 21.89
N ASN A 433 24.17 -12.76 20.72
CA ASN A 433 23.72 -12.20 19.45
C ASN A 433 22.57 -13.00 18.82
N ALA A 434 21.41 -13.05 19.48
CA ALA A 434 20.25 -13.76 18.92
C ALA A 434 19.68 -13.07 17.66
N GLY A 435 19.83 -11.74 17.56
CA GLY A 435 19.63 -10.96 16.34
C GLY A 435 18.30 -11.23 15.62
N PHE A 436 18.37 -11.25 14.28
CA PHE A 436 17.21 -11.45 13.42
C PHE A 436 16.53 -12.82 13.64
N LEU A 437 17.31 -13.89 13.78
CA LEU A 437 16.79 -15.25 13.95
C LEU A 437 16.02 -15.41 15.27
N GLY A 438 16.47 -14.76 16.34
CA GLY A 438 15.78 -14.77 17.62
C GLY A 438 14.43 -14.07 17.54
N ALA A 439 14.36 -12.94 16.83
CA ALA A 439 13.12 -12.21 16.62
C ALA A 439 12.13 -13.00 15.76
N LEU A 440 12.62 -13.70 14.73
CA LEU A 440 11.82 -14.60 13.91
C LEU A 440 11.18 -15.71 14.76
N PHE A 441 11.98 -16.39 15.59
CA PHE A 441 11.47 -17.39 16.53
C PHE A 441 10.44 -16.80 17.50
N ALA A 442 10.75 -15.65 18.10
CA ALA A 442 9.89 -14.99 19.08
C ALA A 442 8.53 -14.62 18.48
N GLY A 443 8.47 -14.20 17.21
CA GLY A 443 7.22 -13.91 16.52
C GLY A 443 6.32 -15.14 16.39
N PHE A 444 6.86 -16.25 15.88
CA PHE A 444 6.08 -17.49 15.71
C PHE A 444 5.65 -18.07 17.06
N VAL A 445 6.58 -18.19 18.01
CA VAL A 445 6.29 -18.73 19.34
C VAL A 445 5.32 -17.83 20.10
N GLY A 446 5.48 -16.51 20.03
CA GLY A 446 4.57 -15.55 20.64
C GLY A 446 3.13 -15.68 20.13
N GLY A 447 2.96 -15.86 18.81
CA GLY A 447 1.65 -16.13 18.22
C GLY A 447 1.02 -17.42 18.76
N TYR A 448 1.74 -18.53 18.72
CA TYR A 448 1.22 -19.82 19.20
C TYR A 448 1.00 -19.88 20.72
N ILE A 449 1.78 -19.14 21.52
CA ILE A 449 1.53 -18.96 22.96
C ILE A 449 0.14 -18.34 23.17
N ILE A 450 -0.22 -17.32 22.39
CA ILE A 450 -1.54 -16.70 22.52
C ILE A 450 -2.65 -17.64 22.08
N VAL A 451 -2.45 -18.41 21.00
CA VAL A 451 -3.41 -19.46 20.60
C VAL A 451 -3.61 -20.48 21.72
N LEU A 452 -2.53 -20.90 22.40
CA LEU A 452 -2.59 -21.79 23.54
C LEU A 452 -3.36 -21.15 24.72
N LEU A 453 -3.06 -19.89 25.05
CA LEU A 453 -3.77 -19.18 26.12
C LEU A 453 -5.26 -19.02 25.82
N ARG A 454 -5.64 -18.69 24.57
CA ARG A 454 -7.04 -18.66 24.13
C ARG A 454 -7.71 -20.01 24.38
N LYS A 455 -7.05 -21.11 24.06
CA LYS A 455 -7.55 -22.48 24.30
C LYS A 455 -7.67 -22.79 25.79
N CYS A 456 -6.67 -22.48 26.60
CA CYS A 456 -6.68 -22.69 28.05
C CYS A 456 -7.80 -21.91 28.74
N PHE A 457 -8.07 -20.67 28.31
CA PHE A 457 -9.09 -19.81 28.92
C PHE A 457 -10.47 -19.87 28.24
N SER A 458 -10.66 -20.75 27.25
CA SER A 458 -11.93 -20.94 26.54
C SER A 458 -13.09 -21.36 27.44
N LYS A 459 -12.81 -22.02 28.58
CA LYS A 459 -13.81 -22.52 29.54
C LYS A 459 -14.16 -21.55 30.67
N LEU A 460 -13.60 -20.33 30.69
CA LEU A 460 -13.91 -19.36 31.72
C LEU A 460 -15.36 -18.85 31.63
N PRO A 461 -16.00 -18.49 32.77
CA PRO A 461 -17.34 -17.92 32.77
C PRO A 461 -17.47 -16.66 31.91
N LYS A 462 -18.65 -16.42 31.32
CA LYS A 462 -18.93 -15.26 30.46
C LYS A 462 -18.62 -13.90 31.11
N SER A 463 -18.74 -13.80 32.44
CA SER A 463 -18.40 -12.58 33.20
C SER A 463 -16.91 -12.21 33.12
N LEU A 464 -16.04 -13.15 32.74
CA LEU A 464 -14.60 -12.96 32.60
C LEU A 464 -14.14 -12.83 31.15
N GLU A 465 -15.03 -12.76 30.15
CA GLU A 465 -14.61 -12.61 28.75
C GLU A 465 -13.83 -11.32 28.50
N GLY A 466 -14.23 -10.21 29.14
CA GLY A 466 -13.53 -8.92 29.02
C GLY A 466 -12.11 -8.92 29.60
N ILE A 467 -11.83 -9.74 30.64
CA ILE A 467 -10.51 -9.76 31.29
C ILE A 467 -9.46 -10.51 30.47
N LYS A 468 -9.89 -11.40 29.56
CA LYS A 468 -8.99 -12.25 28.77
C LYS A 468 -8.06 -11.42 27.88
N PRO A 469 -8.56 -10.60 26.92
CA PRO A 469 -7.70 -9.81 26.06
C PRO A 469 -7.06 -8.60 26.75
N VAL A 470 -7.65 -8.11 27.84
CA VAL A 470 -7.15 -6.91 28.54
C VAL A 470 -6.02 -7.24 29.51
N LEU A 471 -6.08 -8.39 30.19
CA LEU A 471 -5.14 -8.73 31.26
C LEU A 471 -4.48 -10.10 31.05
N LEU A 472 -5.26 -11.16 30.86
CA LEU A 472 -4.71 -12.52 30.89
C LEU A 472 -3.77 -12.78 29.70
N TYR A 473 -4.20 -12.48 28.47
CA TYR A 473 -3.39 -12.70 27.28
C TYR A 473 -2.13 -11.81 27.26
N PRO A 474 -2.20 -10.48 27.54
CA PRO A 474 -1.01 -9.65 27.54
C PRO A 474 -0.01 -10.05 28.63
N VAL A 475 -0.44 -10.22 29.89
CA VAL A 475 0.48 -10.49 31.00
C VAL A 475 1.12 -11.87 30.87
N LEU A 476 0.31 -12.92 30.69
CA LEU A 476 0.83 -14.28 30.57
C LEU A 476 1.57 -14.47 29.25
N GLY A 477 1.07 -13.88 28.16
CA GLY A 477 1.72 -13.95 26.85
C GLY A 477 3.11 -13.33 26.87
N ILE A 478 3.23 -12.09 27.36
CA ILE A 478 4.53 -11.39 27.47
C ILE A 478 5.49 -12.15 28.37
N PHE A 479 5.02 -12.64 29.52
CA PHE A 479 5.86 -13.44 30.42
C PHE A 479 6.35 -14.72 29.74
N LEU A 480 5.44 -15.50 29.14
CA LEU A 480 5.78 -16.79 28.53
C LEU A 480 6.67 -16.63 27.29
N VAL A 481 6.43 -15.64 26.44
CA VAL A 481 7.31 -15.38 25.29
C VAL A 481 8.68 -14.87 25.75
N GLY A 482 8.73 -14.04 26.80
CA GLY A 482 9.98 -13.61 27.41
C GLY A 482 10.80 -14.81 27.86
N VAL A 483 10.21 -15.72 28.66
CA VAL A 483 10.84 -16.97 29.09
C VAL A 483 11.28 -17.82 27.89
N ALA A 484 10.44 -18.00 26.88
CA ALA A 484 10.76 -18.81 25.71
C ALA A 484 11.92 -18.23 24.88
N THR A 485 11.90 -16.92 24.62
CA THR A 485 12.97 -16.23 23.87
C THR A 485 14.26 -16.22 24.68
N THR A 486 14.21 -15.92 25.97
CA THR A 486 15.37 -15.96 26.87
C THR A 486 16.01 -17.35 26.93
N PHE A 487 15.19 -18.41 26.89
CA PHE A 487 15.67 -19.79 26.81
C PHE A 487 16.39 -20.08 25.48
N ILE A 488 15.82 -19.64 24.35
CA ILE A 488 16.36 -19.99 23.02
C ILE A 488 17.56 -19.14 22.61
N ASN A 489 17.65 -17.90 23.13
CA ASN A 489 18.63 -16.91 22.70
C ASN A 489 20.07 -17.45 22.65
N PRO A 490 20.61 -18.18 23.65
CA PRO A 490 21.97 -18.73 23.57
C PRO A 490 22.19 -19.64 22.36
N TYR A 491 21.20 -20.47 22.01
CA TYR A 491 21.30 -21.39 20.89
C TYR A 491 21.23 -20.66 19.56
N VAL A 492 20.34 -19.69 19.44
CA VAL A 492 20.21 -18.87 18.23
C VAL A 492 21.43 -17.96 18.06
N GLY A 493 21.98 -17.43 19.16
CA GLY A 493 23.22 -16.67 19.17
C GLY A 493 24.39 -17.48 18.60
N MET A 494 24.57 -18.73 19.06
CA MET A 494 25.59 -19.63 18.49
C MET A 494 25.42 -19.83 16.98
N ILE A 495 24.18 -19.95 16.49
CA ILE A 495 23.90 -20.08 15.05
C ILE A 495 24.26 -18.78 14.32
N ASN A 496 23.89 -17.62 14.87
CA ASN A 496 24.16 -16.33 14.26
C ASN A 496 25.67 -16.01 14.22
N ASP A 497 26.39 -16.33 15.29
CA ASP A 497 27.84 -16.19 15.38
C ASP A 497 28.54 -17.15 14.40
N ALA A 498 28.05 -18.39 14.27
CA ALA A 498 28.57 -19.34 13.30
C ALA A 498 28.32 -18.87 11.85
N LEU A 499 27.13 -18.34 11.55
CA LEU A 499 26.80 -17.80 10.23
C LEU A 499 27.67 -16.58 9.91
N SER A 500 27.80 -15.64 10.85
CA SER A 500 28.64 -14.45 10.70
C SER A 500 30.11 -14.83 10.54
N GLY A 501 30.60 -15.79 11.33
CA GLY A 501 31.94 -16.35 11.19
C GLY A 501 32.16 -16.98 9.81
N ALA A 502 31.19 -17.77 9.32
CA ALA A 502 31.25 -18.38 7.99
C ALA A 502 31.32 -17.32 6.90
N LEU A 503 30.45 -16.30 6.94
CA LEU A 503 30.42 -15.20 5.97
C LEU A 503 31.72 -14.40 5.98
N ASN A 504 32.24 -14.06 7.17
CA ASN A 504 33.50 -13.34 7.32
C ASN A 504 34.70 -14.17 6.84
N SER A 505 34.67 -15.49 7.02
CA SER A 505 35.72 -16.41 6.58
C SER A 505 35.72 -16.71 5.08
N MET A 506 34.68 -16.30 4.34
CA MET A 506 34.59 -16.59 2.91
C MET A 506 35.74 -15.93 2.13
N GLY A 507 36.40 -16.70 1.27
CA GLY A 507 37.37 -16.19 0.30
C GLY A 507 36.71 -15.34 -0.80
N GLY A 508 37.53 -14.62 -1.57
CA GLY A 508 37.07 -13.65 -2.57
C GLY A 508 36.05 -14.20 -3.58
N THR A 509 36.28 -15.41 -4.11
CA THR A 509 35.35 -16.03 -5.09
C THR A 509 33.98 -16.34 -4.49
N SER A 510 33.92 -16.86 -3.26
CA SER A 510 32.66 -17.19 -2.60
C SER A 510 31.85 -15.93 -2.26
N ARG A 511 32.51 -14.83 -1.90
CA ARG A 511 31.87 -13.52 -1.69
C ARG A 511 31.23 -12.98 -2.96
N VAL A 512 31.95 -13.08 -4.08
CA VAL A 512 31.41 -12.69 -5.39
C VAL A 512 30.18 -13.53 -5.75
N VAL A 513 30.23 -14.85 -5.56
CA VAL A 513 29.08 -15.73 -5.79
C VAL A 513 27.90 -15.37 -4.90
N LEU A 514 28.13 -15.12 -3.61
CA LEU A 514 27.09 -14.65 -2.71
C LEU A 514 26.45 -13.35 -3.22
N GLY A 515 27.27 -12.38 -3.63
CA GLY A 515 26.83 -11.11 -4.23
C GLY A 515 25.96 -11.32 -5.47
N MET A 516 26.37 -12.22 -6.37
CA MET A 516 25.59 -12.58 -7.56
C MET A 516 24.22 -13.15 -7.21
N VAL A 517 24.16 -14.04 -6.23
CA VAL A 517 22.91 -14.69 -5.80
C VAL A 517 21.96 -13.68 -5.18
N VAL A 518 22.40 -12.92 -4.16
CA VAL A 518 21.51 -12.02 -3.43
C VAL A 518 21.06 -10.84 -4.30
N ALA A 519 21.92 -10.32 -5.17
CA ALA A 519 21.54 -9.26 -6.10
C ALA A 519 20.66 -9.77 -7.24
N GLY A 520 20.89 -11.00 -7.73
CA GLY A 520 20.01 -11.63 -8.71
C GLY A 520 18.59 -11.83 -8.16
N MET A 521 18.48 -12.28 -6.91
CA MET A 521 17.20 -12.47 -6.21
C MET A 521 16.37 -11.18 -6.12
N MET A 522 17.02 -10.02 -5.97
CA MET A 522 16.34 -8.71 -5.97
C MET A 522 15.54 -8.44 -7.26
N SER A 523 15.87 -9.12 -8.35
CA SER A 523 15.30 -8.81 -9.67
C SER A 523 14.43 -9.92 -10.22
N VAL A 524 14.16 -10.97 -9.43
CA VAL A 524 13.34 -12.11 -9.85
C VAL A 524 11.88 -11.70 -10.01
N ASP A 525 11.36 -10.88 -9.09
CA ASP A 525 9.94 -10.53 -9.01
C ASP A 525 9.68 -9.05 -8.63
N MET A 526 10.69 -8.18 -8.77
CA MET A 526 10.59 -6.71 -8.70
C MET A 526 9.78 -6.17 -7.51
N GLY A 527 10.10 -6.66 -6.30
CA GLY A 527 9.40 -6.31 -5.06
C GLY A 527 8.44 -7.40 -4.56
N GLY A 528 8.43 -8.56 -5.22
CA GLY A 528 7.74 -9.76 -4.77
C GLY A 528 8.47 -10.54 -3.66
N PRO A 529 8.03 -11.77 -3.39
CA PRO A 529 8.57 -12.67 -2.37
C PRO A 529 10.10 -12.83 -2.35
N VAL A 530 10.71 -13.06 -3.52
CA VAL A 530 12.13 -13.39 -3.67
C VAL A 530 12.99 -12.15 -3.46
N ASN A 531 12.57 -11.02 -4.02
CA ASN A 531 13.19 -9.72 -3.75
C ASN A 531 13.15 -9.40 -2.26
N LYS A 532 11.99 -9.52 -1.61
CA LYS A 532 11.86 -9.27 -0.18
C LYS A 532 12.73 -10.20 0.66
N ALA A 533 12.84 -11.47 0.29
CA ALA A 533 13.72 -12.40 1.00
C ALA A 533 15.20 -11.94 0.94
N ALA A 534 15.66 -11.53 -0.25
CA ALA A 534 17.01 -10.99 -0.40
C ALA A 534 17.22 -9.68 0.36
N TYR A 535 16.23 -8.78 0.34
CA TYR A 535 16.27 -7.53 1.08
C TYR A 535 16.33 -7.76 2.59
N VAL A 536 15.46 -8.64 3.11
CA VAL A 536 15.43 -9.03 4.52
C VAL A 536 16.77 -9.62 4.95
N PHE A 537 17.34 -10.52 4.15
CA PHE A 537 18.67 -11.05 4.39
C PHE A 537 19.73 -9.93 4.42
N GLY A 538 19.72 -9.02 3.44
CA GLY A 538 20.62 -7.87 3.42
C GLY A 538 20.50 -6.98 4.66
N THR A 539 19.28 -6.69 5.11
CA THR A 539 19.02 -5.88 6.32
C THR A 539 19.40 -6.58 7.61
N ALA A 540 19.23 -7.90 7.69
CA ALA A 540 19.70 -8.70 8.81
C ALA A 540 21.23 -8.65 8.86
N GLN A 541 21.90 -8.92 7.73
CA GLN A 541 23.36 -8.82 7.62
C GLN A 541 23.87 -7.41 7.93
N LEU A 542 23.15 -6.37 7.55
CA LEU A 542 23.46 -4.99 7.91
C LEU A 542 23.46 -4.76 9.43
N ALA A 543 22.46 -5.30 10.13
CA ALA A 543 22.38 -5.22 11.59
C ALA A 543 23.54 -5.97 12.27
N GLU A 544 24.05 -7.03 11.64
CA GLU A 544 25.22 -7.80 12.07
C GLU A 544 26.57 -7.17 11.64
N GLY A 545 26.57 -6.00 11.00
CA GLY A 545 27.78 -5.30 10.55
C GLY A 545 28.38 -5.82 9.23
N ASN A 546 27.69 -6.72 8.51
CA ASN A 546 28.10 -7.24 7.22
C ASN A 546 27.66 -6.31 6.08
N PHE A 547 28.30 -5.16 5.97
CA PHE A 547 27.93 -4.06 5.04
C PHE A 547 28.07 -4.40 3.54
N GLU A 548 28.89 -5.38 3.18
CA GLU A 548 29.11 -5.80 1.79
C GLU A 548 27.85 -6.47 1.19
N VAL A 549 27.14 -7.26 1.99
CA VAL A 549 25.91 -7.95 1.56
C VAL A 549 24.83 -6.94 1.22
N MET A 550 24.64 -5.93 2.07
CA MET A 550 23.66 -4.87 1.84
C MET A 550 24.00 -4.05 0.58
N ALA A 551 25.28 -3.79 0.30
CA ALA A 551 25.69 -3.12 -0.93
C ALA A 551 25.32 -3.95 -2.17
N ALA A 552 25.58 -5.25 -2.17
CA ALA A 552 25.19 -6.12 -3.29
C ALA A 552 23.66 -6.15 -3.50
N VAL A 553 22.89 -6.28 -2.42
CA VAL A 553 21.41 -6.25 -2.43
C VAL A 553 20.91 -4.93 -3.02
N MET A 554 21.45 -3.79 -2.59
CA MET A 554 21.03 -2.49 -3.13
C MET A 554 21.39 -2.35 -4.61
N ALA A 555 22.59 -2.75 -5.01
CA ALA A 555 23.00 -2.72 -6.41
C ALA A 555 22.06 -3.56 -7.28
N GLY A 556 21.66 -4.74 -6.79
CA GLY A 556 20.72 -5.62 -7.47
C GLY A 556 19.36 -4.96 -7.75
N GLY A 557 18.75 -4.31 -6.76
CA GLY A 557 17.44 -3.67 -6.96
C GLY A 557 17.48 -2.38 -7.80
N MET A 558 18.64 -1.73 -7.94
CA MET A 558 18.80 -0.57 -8.83
C MET A 558 18.84 -0.95 -10.31
N VAL A 559 19.31 -2.16 -10.64
CA VAL A 559 19.59 -2.57 -12.02
C VAL A 559 18.36 -2.71 -12.92
N PRO A 560 17.22 -3.34 -12.52
CA PRO A 560 16.13 -3.62 -13.43
C PRO A 560 15.56 -2.39 -14.15
N PRO A 561 15.24 -1.29 -13.45
CA PRO A 561 14.74 -0.09 -14.11
C PRO A 561 15.82 0.52 -15.03
N ILE A 562 17.08 0.61 -14.58
CA ILE A 562 18.17 1.20 -15.36
C ILE A 562 18.42 0.39 -16.64
N ALA A 563 18.43 -0.95 -16.55
CA ALA A 563 18.61 -1.83 -17.70
C ALA A 563 17.51 -1.62 -18.75
N ILE A 564 16.24 -1.48 -18.32
CA ILE A 564 15.11 -1.18 -19.20
C ILE A 564 15.22 0.22 -19.80
N ALA A 565 15.58 1.22 -19.00
CA ALA A 565 15.77 2.61 -19.43
C ALA A 565 16.87 2.72 -20.51
N LEU A 566 18.01 2.04 -20.30
CA LEU A 566 19.07 1.93 -21.28
C LEU A 566 18.57 1.23 -22.56
N CYS A 567 17.86 0.11 -22.41
CA CYS A 567 17.40 -0.68 -23.55
C CYS A 567 16.40 0.10 -24.41
N THR A 568 15.46 0.81 -23.79
CA THR A 568 14.48 1.68 -24.49
C THR A 568 15.14 2.91 -25.13
N THR A 569 16.23 3.41 -24.53
CA THR A 569 16.99 4.56 -25.08
C THR A 569 17.83 4.17 -26.29
N PHE A 570 18.57 3.07 -26.23
CA PHE A 570 19.55 2.69 -27.26
C PHE A 570 19.01 1.72 -28.31
N PHE A 571 18.01 0.91 -27.98
CA PHE A 571 17.38 -0.05 -28.90
C PHE A 571 15.91 0.30 -29.17
N LYS A 572 15.67 1.57 -29.52
CA LYS A 572 14.34 2.18 -29.72
C LYS A 572 13.43 1.39 -30.66
N ASN A 573 14.01 0.70 -31.65
CA ASN A 573 13.28 -0.11 -32.63
C ASN A 573 12.67 -1.40 -32.07
N ARG A 574 12.87 -1.72 -30.78
CA ARG A 574 12.33 -2.92 -30.09
C ARG A 574 11.18 -2.60 -29.13
N PHE A 575 10.77 -1.33 -29.05
CA PHE A 575 9.80 -0.83 -28.09
C PHE A 575 8.79 0.10 -28.75
N SER A 576 7.57 0.12 -28.22
CA SER A 576 6.55 1.09 -28.64
C SER A 576 6.93 2.51 -28.21
N GLU A 577 6.23 3.52 -28.74
CA GLU A 577 6.44 4.91 -28.31
C GLU A 577 6.09 5.10 -26.83
N LYS A 578 5.00 4.46 -26.37
CA LYS A 578 4.60 4.44 -24.96
C LYS A 578 5.69 3.83 -24.06
N ASP A 579 6.22 2.67 -24.45
CA ASP A 579 7.30 2.01 -23.70
C ASP A 579 8.55 2.89 -23.58
N ARG A 580 8.88 3.65 -24.63
CA ARG A 580 10.03 4.57 -24.62
C ARG A 580 9.82 5.76 -23.69
N GLN A 581 8.61 6.31 -23.63
CA GLN A 581 8.27 7.39 -22.70
C GLN A 581 8.33 6.90 -21.25
N SER A 582 7.74 5.73 -20.96
CA SER A 582 7.84 5.09 -19.65
C SER A 582 9.28 4.71 -19.29
N GLY A 583 10.09 4.32 -20.28
CA GLY A 583 11.50 3.97 -20.10
C GLY A 583 12.36 5.12 -19.58
N LEU A 584 12.01 6.38 -19.86
CA LEU A 584 12.74 7.54 -19.33
C LEU A 584 12.58 7.67 -17.81
N VAL A 585 11.38 7.43 -17.30
CA VAL A 585 11.08 7.47 -15.86
C VAL A 585 11.90 6.41 -15.11
N ASN A 586 12.21 5.29 -15.77
CA ASN A 586 12.98 4.20 -15.17
C ASN A 586 14.43 4.55 -14.84
N TYR A 587 15.04 5.58 -15.43
CA TYR A 587 16.33 6.07 -14.94
C TYR A 587 16.22 6.57 -13.50
N ILE A 588 15.20 7.39 -13.23
CA ILE A 588 14.99 7.98 -11.89
C ILE A 588 14.61 6.88 -10.91
N MET A 589 13.71 5.97 -11.30
CA MET A 589 13.29 4.85 -10.45
C MET A 589 14.49 3.98 -10.06
N GLY A 590 15.31 3.57 -11.02
CA GLY A 590 16.46 2.71 -10.74
C GLY A 590 17.56 3.41 -9.94
N LEU A 591 17.86 4.67 -10.24
CA LEU A 591 18.78 5.47 -9.43
C LEU A 591 18.28 5.65 -7.99
N SER A 592 16.97 5.63 -7.78
CA SER A 592 16.35 5.75 -6.46
C SER A 592 16.16 4.41 -5.74
N PHE A 593 16.65 3.29 -6.31
CA PHE A 593 16.43 1.93 -5.81
C PHE A 593 14.92 1.54 -5.74
N ILE A 594 14.15 1.98 -6.74
CA ILE A 594 12.74 1.65 -6.92
C ILE A 594 12.62 0.69 -8.10
N SER A 595 12.49 -0.61 -7.82
CA SER A 595 12.41 -1.67 -8.83
C SER A 595 11.07 -1.70 -9.59
N GLU A 596 10.06 -1.01 -9.07
CA GLU A 596 8.68 -1.03 -9.53
C GLU A 596 8.51 -0.51 -10.96
N GLY A 597 9.39 0.40 -11.40
CA GLY A 597 9.41 0.87 -12.78
C GLY A 597 9.62 -0.25 -13.82
N ALA A 598 10.18 -1.38 -13.40
CA ALA A 598 10.37 -2.56 -14.26
C ALA A 598 9.12 -3.44 -14.38
N ILE A 599 8.17 -3.34 -13.46
CA ILE A 599 7.00 -4.24 -13.38
C ILE A 599 6.15 -4.21 -14.67
N PRO A 600 5.78 -3.05 -15.24
CA PRO A 600 4.94 -3.01 -16.44
C PRO A 600 5.60 -3.73 -17.64
N PHE A 601 6.92 -3.59 -17.77
CA PHE A 601 7.71 -4.24 -18.82
C PHE A 601 7.83 -5.75 -18.60
N ALA A 602 8.04 -6.17 -17.35
CA ALA A 602 8.09 -7.58 -16.97
C ALA A 602 6.73 -8.26 -17.13
N ALA A 603 5.63 -7.57 -16.84
CA ALA A 603 4.28 -8.09 -17.05
C ALA A 603 3.98 -8.27 -18.54
N ALA A 604 4.43 -7.34 -19.39
CA ALA A 604 4.22 -7.42 -20.84
C ALA A 604 5.10 -8.49 -21.53
N ASP A 605 6.33 -8.71 -21.08
CA ASP A 605 7.30 -9.63 -21.72
C ASP A 605 8.19 -10.36 -20.69
N PRO A 606 7.59 -11.23 -19.84
CA PRO A 606 8.25 -11.78 -18.66
C PRO A 606 9.45 -12.66 -19.01
N LEU A 607 9.34 -13.46 -20.08
CA LEU A 607 10.38 -14.42 -20.49
C LEU A 607 11.68 -13.75 -20.94
N ARG A 608 11.65 -12.46 -21.28
CA ARG A 608 12.83 -11.73 -21.76
C ARG A 608 13.30 -10.70 -20.74
N VAL A 609 12.37 -9.98 -20.12
CA VAL A 609 12.71 -8.92 -19.17
C VAL A 609 13.28 -9.51 -17.89
N ILE A 610 12.60 -10.50 -17.27
CA ILE A 610 13.03 -11.04 -15.97
C ILE A 610 14.43 -11.66 -16.05
N PRO A 611 14.75 -12.59 -16.99
CA PRO A 611 16.09 -13.18 -17.04
C PRO A 611 17.19 -12.14 -17.29
N SER A 612 16.92 -11.15 -18.14
CA SER A 612 17.89 -10.07 -18.44
C SER A 612 18.18 -9.22 -17.19
N CYS A 613 17.14 -8.85 -16.45
CA CYS A 613 17.27 -8.09 -15.21
C CYS A 613 17.99 -8.92 -14.13
N VAL A 614 17.65 -10.21 -13.96
CA VAL A 614 18.30 -11.10 -12.99
C VAL A 614 19.79 -11.24 -13.29
N ILE A 615 20.17 -11.49 -14.54
CA ILE A 615 21.59 -11.62 -14.91
C ILE A 615 22.33 -10.29 -14.72
N GLY A 616 21.75 -9.18 -15.16
CA GLY A 616 22.36 -7.85 -14.93
C GLY A 616 22.56 -7.54 -13.45
N SER A 617 21.58 -7.89 -12.62
CA SER A 617 21.62 -7.64 -11.18
C SER A 617 22.64 -8.54 -10.48
N ALA A 618 22.72 -9.81 -10.89
CA ALA A 618 23.76 -10.73 -10.44
C ALA A 618 25.15 -10.18 -10.76
N VAL A 619 25.38 -9.69 -11.98
CA VAL A 619 26.66 -9.05 -12.36
C VAL A 619 26.96 -7.85 -11.46
N ALA A 620 26.00 -6.95 -11.23
CA ALA A 620 26.21 -5.80 -10.35
C ALA A 620 26.55 -6.23 -8.91
N GLY A 621 25.85 -7.20 -8.34
CA GLY A 621 26.12 -7.71 -7.00
C GLY A 621 27.46 -8.41 -6.86
N GLY A 622 27.83 -9.21 -7.85
CA GLY A 622 29.14 -9.87 -7.91
C GLY A 622 30.28 -8.86 -7.98
N LEU A 623 30.14 -7.84 -8.83
CA LEU A 623 31.13 -6.76 -8.93
C LEU A 623 31.19 -5.89 -7.66
N SER A 624 30.05 -5.60 -7.04
CA SER A 624 29.98 -4.88 -5.76
C SER A 624 30.78 -5.61 -4.68
N MET A 625 30.60 -6.93 -4.56
CA MET A 625 31.38 -7.78 -3.67
C MET A 625 32.86 -7.86 -4.06
N PHE A 626 33.16 -7.98 -5.36
CA PHE A 626 34.55 -8.04 -5.85
C PHE A 626 35.34 -6.77 -5.50
N PHE A 627 34.69 -5.60 -5.57
CA PHE A 627 35.29 -4.32 -5.22
C PHE A 627 35.21 -3.99 -3.73
N ASN A 628 34.73 -4.91 -2.89
CA ASN A 628 34.49 -4.71 -1.46
C ASN A 628 33.68 -3.44 -1.17
N CYS A 629 32.65 -3.18 -1.98
CA CYS A 629 31.74 -2.07 -1.73
C CYS A 629 30.95 -2.34 -0.46
N THR A 630 30.83 -1.34 0.41
CA THR A 630 30.11 -1.46 1.69
C THR A 630 29.01 -0.42 1.75
N LEU A 631 27.87 -0.77 2.33
CA LEU A 631 26.74 0.15 2.46
C LEU A 631 26.16 0.07 3.87
N ARG A 632 26.12 1.23 4.54
CA ARG A 632 25.63 1.36 5.93
C ARG A 632 24.15 1.76 6.03
N ALA A 633 23.55 2.14 4.91
CA ALA A 633 22.14 2.51 4.82
C ALA A 633 21.37 1.46 4.02
N PRO A 634 20.25 0.92 4.51
CA PRO A 634 19.49 -0.13 3.85
C PRO A 634 18.69 0.35 2.62
N HIS A 635 18.66 1.65 2.33
CA HIS A 635 17.83 2.22 1.26
C HIS A 635 18.35 3.59 0.80
N GLY A 636 17.91 4.02 -0.39
CA GLY A 636 18.12 5.39 -0.90
C GLY A 636 18.98 5.49 -2.17
N GLY A 637 19.36 4.37 -2.78
CA GLY A 637 19.97 4.34 -4.12
C GLY A 637 21.19 5.26 -4.26
N ILE A 638 21.19 6.13 -5.28
CA ILE A 638 22.27 7.09 -5.52
C ILE A 638 22.37 8.15 -4.42
N PHE A 639 21.29 8.44 -3.70
CA PHE A 639 21.27 9.48 -2.66
C PHE A 639 22.12 9.12 -1.43
N VAL A 640 22.42 7.82 -1.25
CA VAL A 640 23.25 7.34 -0.15
C VAL A 640 24.67 6.99 -0.58
N LEU A 641 25.06 7.35 -1.81
CA LEU A 641 26.41 7.15 -2.33
C LEU A 641 27.53 7.67 -1.41
N PRO A 642 27.40 8.81 -0.71
CA PRO A 642 28.45 9.27 0.22
C PRO A 642 28.67 8.34 1.41
N THR A 643 27.73 7.44 1.69
CA THR A 643 27.81 6.46 2.78
C THR A 643 28.38 5.11 2.31
N ILE A 644 28.63 4.98 1.01
CA ILE A 644 29.14 3.76 0.39
C ILE A 644 30.67 3.74 0.45
N GLY A 645 31.24 2.65 0.97
CA GLY A 645 32.66 2.36 0.79
C GLY A 645 32.95 2.00 -0.67
N ASN A 646 34.00 2.57 -1.25
CA ASN A 646 34.33 2.47 -2.68
C ASN A 646 33.18 2.93 -3.61
N PRO A 647 32.71 4.19 -3.47
CA PRO A 647 31.49 4.67 -4.15
C PRO A 647 31.61 4.67 -5.68
N PHE A 648 32.78 4.99 -6.24
CA PHE A 648 33.00 4.94 -7.68
C PHE A 648 32.96 3.52 -8.23
N ALA A 649 33.52 2.56 -7.50
CA ALA A 649 33.48 1.15 -7.89
C ALA A 649 32.05 0.59 -7.79
N TYR A 650 31.28 1.03 -6.80
CA TYR A 650 29.87 0.70 -6.67
C TYR A 650 29.03 1.22 -7.86
N LEU A 651 29.21 2.48 -8.24
CA LEU A 651 28.54 3.03 -9.43
C LEU A 651 28.95 2.29 -10.70
N ALA A 652 30.23 1.95 -10.84
CA ALA A 652 30.70 1.14 -11.97
C ALA A 652 30.04 -0.24 -11.98
N ALA A 653 29.90 -0.90 -10.84
CA ALA A 653 29.22 -2.20 -10.73
C ALA A 653 27.75 -2.12 -11.17
N VAL A 654 27.01 -1.12 -10.69
CA VAL A 654 25.59 -0.89 -11.10
C VAL A 654 25.49 -0.58 -12.59
N LEU A 655 26.38 0.26 -13.12
CA LEU A 655 26.39 0.62 -14.53
C LEU A 655 26.71 -0.57 -15.43
N VAL A 656 27.72 -1.37 -15.07
CA VAL A 656 28.09 -2.59 -15.81
C VAL A 656 26.96 -3.62 -15.76
N GLY A 657 26.38 -3.89 -14.59
CA GLY A 657 25.24 -4.80 -14.48
C GLY A 657 24.02 -4.34 -15.28
N SER A 658 23.73 -3.03 -15.26
CA SER A 658 22.65 -2.44 -16.05
C SER A 658 22.90 -2.53 -17.55
N ALA A 659 24.15 -2.30 -17.99
CA ALA A 659 24.55 -2.45 -19.38
C ALA A 659 24.44 -3.91 -19.85
N VAL A 660 24.87 -4.87 -19.02
CA VAL A 660 24.71 -6.31 -19.31
C VAL A 660 23.23 -6.67 -19.44
N GLY A 661 22.39 -6.26 -18.49
CA GLY A 661 20.95 -6.49 -18.55
C GLY A 661 20.31 -5.87 -19.80
N CYS A 662 20.71 -4.64 -20.16
CA CYS A 662 20.28 -3.96 -21.38
C CYS A 662 20.64 -4.74 -22.65
N VAL A 663 21.90 -5.18 -22.78
CA VAL A 663 22.37 -5.92 -23.96
C VAL A 663 21.64 -7.26 -24.09
N ILE A 664 21.48 -8.01 -23.00
CA ILE A 664 20.76 -9.29 -23.02
C ILE A 664 19.30 -9.06 -23.41
N LEU A 665 18.63 -8.05 -22.83
CA LEU A 665 17.25 -7.72 -23.17
C LEU A 665 17.11 -7.35 -24.65
N ALA A 666 18.02 -6.53 -25.16
CA ALA A 666 18.05 -6.15 -26.57
C ALA A 666 18.26 -7.36 -27.48
N MET A 667 19.11 -8.32 -27.11
CA MET A 667 19.32 -9.55 -27.88
C MET A 667 18.07 -10.46 -27.88
N LEU A 668 17.38 -10.57 -26.75
CA LEU A 668 16.22 -11.45 -26.60
C LEU A 668 14.94 -10.87 -27.22
N LYS A 669 14.74 -9.55 -27.14
CA LYS A 669 13.53 -8.87 -27.63
C LYS A 669 13.61 -8.64 -29.12
N LYS A 670 12.58 -8.97 -29.90
CA LYS A 670 12.60 -8.74 -31.38
C LYS A 670 12.30 -7.27 -31.71
N PRO A 671 12.66 -6.79 -32.92
CA PRO A 671 12.20 -5.49 -33.40
C PRO A 671 10.67 -5.39 -33.31
N TYR A 672 10.19 -4.25 -32.84
CA TYR A 672 8.77 -3.97 -32.69
C TYR A 672 8.14 -3.86 -34.07
N GLN A 673 7.12 -4.67 -34.34
CA GLN A 673 6.29 -4.56 -35.51
C GLN A 673 5.07 -3.72 -35.10
N ALA A 674 4.88 -2.60 -35.80
CA ALA A 674 3.86 -1.60 -35.49
C ALA A 674 2.44 -2.14 -35.62
#